data_AF-A0A7J9NFI1-F1
#
_entry.id   AF-A0A7J9NFI1-F1
#
_cell.length_a   1.000
_cell.length_b   1.000
_cell.length_c   1.000
_cell.angle_alpha   90.00
_cell.angle_beta   90.00
_cell.angle_gamma   90.00
#
_symmetry.space_group_name_H-M   'P 1'
#
loop_
_entity.id
_entity.type
_entity.pdbx_description
1 polymer ?
#
loop_
_entity_poly.entity_id
_entity_poly.type
_entity_poly.pdbx_seq_one_letter_code
_entity_poly.pdbx_strand_id
1 'polypeptide(L)'
;ALDKCRESPPADWPAAAYVLIGREDLALSCLARSCKFKELETQTNMNLVSMSTPYMLHLHPVTIPSTISDTVGLESTKFEDTDSIDGSMADGMENIFSSCTQLRYGRDLRLNEVRRLLCSARPVAIQTSANPSASDQDLQQAQLWQLAQRTTALPLGRGAFTLATIYTLLTEAFTVPKLVLAGRLPAQQNATVNLDPSIRNIQELKSWPEFHNAVAAGLRLAPLQGKVSRTWIVYNRPEEPNAVHAGLLLALGLHGFLRVLTITDTYQYFSQEHEATTVGLMLGLAASYRGTMQPSISKCLYVHIPYRHPSSFPELELPTLLQTAALMSVGLLFEGSAHPQTMQTLVGEIGRRSGGDNVLEREGYAVSAGFSLGLVALGRGEEALGFMDTLVDRLFHYIGGKEICNERSLLLAASVDEHNRVTGQMMDGTTVNVDVTAPGAMIALALMFLKSESEVIVSRLTIPQTHFDLQYVRPDFIMLRVIARNLIMWGRIHPSKDWIQSQIPEIIKNGVKGLRDDTMDIDEMDTETIVQAYVNIVAGACISLGLRFAGTKDANAQELLYEYAAYFLNEIKPVSTTNRSTFPKGLSQYVDRGTLEICLHLIVLSLSVVMAGSGHLQTFRLLRFLRNRSSVDGHANYGIQMAVMSSCKPLKHLGFNNSSSIAWNITNASVANLSSANNVECIRTVSLAIGFLFLGGGTRTFSTSNSSIAALLITLYPRLPNGPNDNRCHLQAFRHLYVLATEARWLQTVDVDTGLPVYAPLEVTIKETEHYSETSFCEITPCILPERSICSEPCGIIQIVGKVHVNCSRTYLSANMSILRKFLMCTALLAMLLQLKTVRVCGPRYWPQVIELVPENKPWWSFGDRNDPFHSGILHVKRKVGACSYVDDPIGCQSLLSRAMHKVFGLTSLRAGYTGNNSNNGSAAVTVDQLVSTFSSDPSLIAFAQLCCDLSWNSRSDVDFQEFCLQVLFECISKDRPALLQVYLSLYTTIGSLAEQVSNGNLLVGDLLSVSSLKLALSYNEAVMTGRLATSRGSIVQSVFLGSLRKRVEELLNSAEQLKTDLHNYLNSGSWPNDGSFGVKSSTILSWYLQWFGVPAAPTVKTMVDKIKPMNISLSPVPLLCLLLPGTHINAVEEINRFLLST
;
A
#
# COMPACT_ATOMS: atom_id res chain seq x y z
N ALA A 1 -26.43 -2.81 -30.06
CA ALA A 1 -26.87 -2.89 -28.65
C ALA A 1 -25.69 -3.14 -27.71
N LEU A 2 -24.97 -4.27 -27.85
CA LEU A 2 -23.81 -4.61 -27.00
C LEU A 2 -22.76 -3.48 -26.87
N ASP A 3 -22.34 -2.87 -27.98
CA ASP A 3 -21.37 -1.75 -27.97
C ASP A 3 -21.86 -0.54 -27.14
N LYS A 4 -23.17 -0.28 -27.14
CA LYS A 4 -23.78 0.81 -26.34
C LYS A 4 -23.82 0.46 -24.85
N CYS A 5 -24.15 -0.80 -24.53
CA CYS A 5 -24.15 -1.27 -23.15
C CYS A 5 -22.74 -1.35 -22.54
N ARG A 6 -21.69 -1.55 -23.37
CA ARG A 6 -20.29 -1.62 -22.93
C ARG A 6 -19.79 -0.33 -22.27
N GLU A 7 -20.28 0.82 -22.71
CA GLU A 7 -19.84 2.13 -22.20
C GLU A 7 -20.30 2.41 -20.76
N SER A 8 -21.52 1.98 -20.40
CA SER A 8 -22.10 2.20 -19.07
C SER A 8 -23.03 1.04 -18.71
N PRO A 9 -22.49 -0.13 -18.35
CA PRO A 9 -23.31 -1.24 -17.92
C PRO A 9 -23.91 -0.95 -16.51
N PRO A 10 -25.16 -1.35 -16.25
CA PRO A 10 -25.75 -1.29 -14.91
C PRO A 10 -24.97 -2.12 -13.89
N ALA A 11 -24.90 -1.67 -12.63
CA ALA A 11 -24.10 -2.31 -11.58
C ALA A 11 -24.64 -3.69 -11.13
N ASP A 12 -25.95 -3.92 -11.27
CA ASP A 12 -26.65 -5.10 -10.71
C ASP A 12 -26.74 -6.29 -11.66
N TRP A 13 -25.90 -6.34 -12.70
CA TRP A 13 -25.92 -7.42 -13.67
C TRP A 13 -25.19 -8.69 -13.20
N PRO A 14 -25.63 -9.88 -13.65
CA PRO A 14 -24.92 -11.13 -13.39
C PRO A 14 -23.59 -11.17 -14.17
N ALA A 15 -22.61 -11.94 -13.66
CA ALA A 15 -21.29 -12.08 -14.28
C ALA A 15 -21.35 -12.44 -15.78
N ALA A 16 -22.28 -13.32 -16.17
CA ALA A 16 -22.47 -13.73 -17.57
C ALA A 16 -22.85 -12.56 -18.51
N ALA A 17 -23.64 -11.60 -18.04
CA ALA A 17 -24.03 -10.43 -18.84
C ALA A 17 -22.83 -9.48 -19.07
N TYR A 18 -21.96 -9.35 -18.08
CA TYR A 18 -20.72 -8.57 -18.21
C TYR A 18 -19.73 -9.23 -19.18
N VAL A 19 -19.57 -10.55 -19.13
CA VAL A 19 -18.75 -11.31 -20.10
C VAL A 19 -19.30 -11.15 -21.53
N LEU A 20 -20.62 -11.24 -21.72
CA LEU A 20 -21.26 -11.06 -23.03
C LEU A 20 -20.97 -9.71 -23.68
N ILE A 21 -20.79 -8.66 -22.87
CA ILE A 21 -20.50 -7.31 -23.34
C ILE A 21 -18.98 -7.07 -23.49
N GLY A 22 -18.16 -8.01 -23.03
CA GLY A 22 -16.70 -7.91 -23.02
C GLY A 22 -16.15 -7.08 -21.85
N ARG A 23 -16.89 -6.97 -20.73
CA ARG A 23 -16.51 -6.28 -19.48
C ARG A 23 -16.17 -7.29 -18.36
N GLU A 24 -15.13 -8.09 -18.57
CA GLU A 24 -14.70 -9.12 -17.61
C GLU A 24 -14.20 -8.53 -16.28
N ASP A 25 -13.77 -7.26 -16.27
CA ASP A 25 -13.42 -6.48 -15.07
C ASP A 25 -14.55 -6.46 -14.04
N LEU A 26 -15.78 -6.21 -14.51
CA LEU A 26 -16.97 -6.20 -13.66
C LEU A 26 -17.44 -7.62 -13.33
N ALA A 27 -17.23 -8.59 -14.22
CA ALA A 27 -17.58 -9.99 -13.99
C ALA A 27 -16.77 -10.60 -12.82
N LEU A 28 -15.45 -10.40 -12.81
CA LEU A 28 -14.56 -10.85 -11.73
C LEU A 28 -14.90 -10.19 -10.39
N SER A 29 -15.24 -8.90 -10.43
CA SER A 29 -15.71 -8.16 -9.24
C SER A 29 -17.02 -8.74 -8.66
N CYS A 30 -17.91 -9.26 -9.52
CA CYS A 30 -19.18 -9.87 -9.10
C CYS A 30 -19.03 -11.33 -8.64
N LEU A 31 -18.18 -12.12 -9.28
CA LEU A 31 -17.90 -13.50 -8.88
C LEU A 31 -17.36 -13.56 -7.44
N ALA A 32 -16.46 -12.63 -7.09
CA ALA A 32 -15.96 -12.48 -5.73
C ALA A 32 -17.08 -12.21 -4.69
N ARG A 33 -18.12 -11.44 -5.07
CA ARG A 33 -19.28 -11.13 -4.19
C ARG A 33 -20.30 -12.26 -4.09
N SER A 34 -20.40 -13.13 -5.11
CA SER A 34 -21.45 -14.17 -5.20
C SER A 34 -21.14 -15.46 -4.43
N CYS A 35 -19.92 -15.63 -3.90
CA CYS A 35 -19.53 -16.74 -3.02
C CYS A 35 -20.23 -16.73 -1.63
N LYS A 36 -21.42 -16.13 -1.55
CA LYS A 36 -22.33 -16.11 -0.40
C LYS A 36 -23.24 -17.35 -0.33
N PHE A 37 -23.35 -18.16 -1.39
CA PHE A 37 -24.22 -19.35 -1.39
C PHE A 37 -23.56 -20.52 -2.13
N LYS A 38 -23.45 -21.66 -1.44
CA LYS A 38 -22.93 -22.99 -1.86
C LYS A 38 -21.43 -23.25 -1.66
N GLU A 39 -21.06 -23.55 -0.42
CA GLU A 39 -20.00 -24.54 -0.14
C GLU A 39 -20.58 -25.96 -0.30
N LEU A 40 -20.84 -26.37 -1.54
CA LEU A 40 -20.90 -27.77 -1.99
C LEU A 40 -20.93 -27.74 -3.52
N GLU A 41 -20.03 -28.50 -4.16
CA GLU A 41 -19.73 -28.57 -5.62
C GLU A 41 -18.55 -27.71 -6.10
N THR A 42 -17.33 -28.07 -5.68
CA THR A 42 -16.04 -27.52 -6.14
C THR A 42 -15.47 -28.20 -7.39
N GLN A 43 -16.29 -28.74 -8.31
CA GLN A 43 -15.76 -29.39 -9.53
C GLN A 43 -16.37 -28.97 -10.87
N THR A 44 -17.31 -28.01 -10.91
CA THR A 44 -17.98 -27.62 -12.17
C THR A 44 -17.78 -26.16 -12.59
N ASN A 45 -17.23 -25.28 -11.74
CA ASN A 45 -17.25 -23.83 -11.99
C ASN A 45 -16.07 -23.24 -12.76
N MET A 46 -15.00 -24.00 -13.05
CA MET A 46 -13.96 -23.58 -13.99
C MET A 46 -14.47 -23.52 -15.45
N ASN A 47 -15.64 -24.11 -15.73
CA ASN A 47 -16.27 -24.11 -17.05
C ASN A 47 -17.32 -22.99 -17.25
N LEU A 48 -17.49 -22.08 -16.29
CA LEU A 48 -18.44 -20.96 -16.47
C LEU A 48 -17.78 -19.72 -17.12
N VAL A 49 -16.45 -19.58 -16.99
CA VAL A 49 -15.66 -18.56 -17.69
C VAL A 49 -15.47 -18.93 -19.18
N SER A 50 -15.72 -20.19 -19.55
CA SER A 50 -15.72 -20.67 -20.94
C SER A 50 -17.07 -20.56 -21.65
N MET A 51 -18.01 -19.75 -21.14
CA MET A 51 -19.20 -19.33 -21.90
C MET A 51 -18.92 -18.00 -22.62
N SER A 52 -17.89 -18.01 -23.45
CA SER A 52 -17.73 -16.99 -24.48
C SER A 52 -18.85 -17.16 -25.52
N THR A 53 -19.25 -16.05 -26.13
CA THR A 53 -20.22 -16.00 -27.24
C THR A 53 -19.93 -17.09 -28.30
N PRO A 54 -20.94 -17.70 -28.93
CA PRO A 54 -20.76 -18.84 -29.83
C PRO A 54 -19.83 -18.61 -31.04
N TYR A 55 -19.45 -17.37 -31.35
CA TYR A 55 -18.46 -17.07 -32.38
C TYR A 55 -16.99 -17.25 -31.93
N MET A 56 -16.72 -17.44 -30.63
CA MET A 56 -15.37 -17.71 -30.08
C MET A 56 -15.05 -19.21 -29.94
N LEU A 57 -16.00 -20.12 -30.20
CA LEU A 57 -15.82 -21.56 -29.98
C LEU A 57 -14.89 -22.26 -30.99
N HIS A 58 -14.49 -21.60 -32.09
CA HIS A 58 -13.70 -22.23 -33.16
C HIS A 58 -12.22 -21.85 -33.23
N LEU A 59 -11.70 -21.08 -32.28
CA LEU A 59 -10.28 -20.81 -32.17
C LEU A 59 -9.85 -21.04 -30.73
N HIS A 60 -9.45 -22.28 -30.43
CA HIS A 60 -8.60 -22.51 -29.26
C HIS A 60 -7.30 -21.73 -29.48
N PRO A 61 -6.90 -20.82 -28.58
CA PRO A 61 -5.51 -20.43 -28.53
C PRO A 61 -4.72 -21.71 -28.28
N VAL A 62 -3.66 -21.92 -29.06
CA VAL A 62 -2.61 -22.86 -28.65
C VAL A 62 -2.00 -22.26 -27.38
N THR A 63 -2.61 -22.56 -26.25
CA THR A 63 -1.96 -22.48 -24.95
C THR A 63 -0.81 -23.46 -25.02
N ILE A 64 0.37 -22.95 -25.37
CA ILE A 64 1.60 -23.47 -24.78
C ILE A 64 1.33 -23.35 -23.27
N PRO A 65 1.30 -24.45 -22.50
CA PRO A 65 1.09 -24.35 -21.06
C PRO A 65 2.26 -23.54 -20.50
N SER A 66 2.03 -22.26 -20.23
CA SER A 66 2.88 -21.50 -19.33
C SER A 66 2.57 -22.01 -17.93
N THR A 67 3.21 -23.11 -17.57
CA THR A 67 3.56 -23.45 -16.19
C THR A 67 4.46 -22.35 -15.64
N ILE A 68 3.89 -21.17 -15.38
CA ILE A 68 4.49 -20.10 -14.59
C ILE A 68 3.36 -19.47 -13.75
N SER A 69 2.73 -20.31 -12.95
CA SER A 69 2.21 -19.93 -11.64
C SER A 69 2.75 -20.95 -10.65
N ASP A 70 3.49 -20.45 -9.67
CA ASP A 70 3.95 -21.14 -8.44
C ASP A 70 5.27 -21.91 -8.43
N THR A 71 6.21 -21.58 -9.33
CA THR A 71 7.65 -21.76 -9.06
C THR A 71 8.47 -20.62 -9.65
N VAL A 72 8.50 -19.45 -8.99
CA VAL A 72 9.61 -18.50 -9.19
C VAL A 72 10.78 -19.01 -8.35
N GLY A 73 11.39 -20.08 -8.85
CA GLY A 73 12.77 -20.41 -8.55
C GLY A 73 13.66 -19.49 -9.40
N LEU A 74 14.34 -18.58 -8.71
CA LEU A 74 15.59 -17.90 -9.04
C LEU A 74 16.18 -18.16 -10.47
N GLU A 75 15.79 -17.33 -11.44
CA GLU A 75 16.72 -16.91 -12.51
C GLU A 75 16.64 -15.39 -12.64
N SER A 76 17.23 -14.70 -11.65
CA SER A 76 17.67 -13.34 -11.86
C SER A 76 18.73 -13.35 -12.96
N THR A 77 18.51 -12.55 -14.00
CA THR A 77 19.55 -12.04 -14.90
C THR A 77 20.85 -11.85 -14.15
N LYS A 78 21.87 -12.65 -14.49
CA LYS A 78 23.24 -12.47 -14.00
C LYS A 78 23.70 -11.07 -14.43
N PHE A 79 23.53 -10.09 -13.55
CA PHE A 79 24.42 -8.95 -13.52
C PHE A 79 25.72 -9.46 -12.92
N GLU A 80 26.79 -9.41 -13.72
CA GLU A 80 28.15 -9.65 -13.26
C GLU A 80 28.55 -8.56 -12.25
N ASP A 81 28.14 -8.73 -10.99
CA ASP A 81 28.83 -8.12 -9.86
C ASP A 81 30.02 -9.03 -9.54
N THR A 82 31.22 -8.58 -9.89
CA THR A 82 32.52 -9.25 -9.72
C THR A 82 32.96 -9.41 -8.25
N ASP A 83 32.08 -9.84 -7.35
CA ASP A 83 32.40 -9.92 -5.91
C ASP A 83 31.60 -10.94 -5.07
N SER A 84 31.14 -12.06 -5.62
CA SER A 84 30.46 -13.11 -4.84
C SER A 84 31.01 -14.54 -5.05
N ILE A 85 31.84 -14.99 -4.11
CA ILE A 85 32.20 -16.41 -3.91
C ILE A 85 31.29 -17.11 -2.89
N ASP A 86 30.43 -16.39 -2.16
CA ASP A 86 29.42 -17.00 -1.27
C ASP A 86 28.04 -17.01 -1.94
N GLY A 87 27.42 -18.20 -2.03
CA GLY A 87 26.03 -18.36 -2.46
C GLY A 87 25.10 -17.41 -1.71
N SER A 88 24.07 -16.90 -2.39
CA SER A 88 23.17 -15.86 -1.88
C SER A 88 22.57 -16.24 -0.51
N MET A 89 23.20 -15.81 0.59
CA MET A 89 22.66 -15.97 1.93
C MET A 89 21.33 -15.23 2.03
N ALA A 90 20.26 -15.96 2.37
CA ALA A 90 18.93 -15.39 2.54
C ALA A 90 18.90 -14.34 3.67
N ASP A 91 18.67 -13.08 3.33
CA ASP A 91 18.64 -11.95 4.26
C ASP A 91 17.24 -11.68 4.85
N GLY A 92 16.24 -12.43 4.38
CA GLY A 92 14.84 -12.30 4.77
C GLY A 92 14.07 -11.20 4.03
N MET A 93 14.64 -10.57 3.00
CA MET A 93 14.04 -9.46 2.25
C MET A 93 13.85 -9.78 0.76
N GLU A 94 14.04 -11.05 0.36
CA GLU A 94 13.91 -11.57 -1.02
C GLU A 94 12.57 -11.19 -1.68
N ASN A 95 11.45 -11.46 -0.98
CA ASN A 95 10.10 -11.42 -1.55
C ASN A 95 9.50 -10.00 -1.64
N ILE A 96 10.27 -8.97 -1.31
CA ILE A 96 9.80 -7.58 -1.35
C ILE A 96 9.72 -7.08 -2.79
N PHE A 97 10.56 -7.61 -3.69
CA PHE A 97 10.55 -7.28 -5.11
C PHE A 97 9.46 -8.04 -5.87
N SER A 98 8.20 -7.88 -5.43
CA SER A 98 7.06 -8.27 -6.24
C SER A 98 6.88 -7.31 -7.42
N SER A 99 6.19 -7.76 -8.47
CA SER A 99 5.77 -6.92 -9.59
C SER A 99 5.06 -5.63 -9.12
N CYS A 100 4.38 -5.70 -7.97
CA CYS A 100 3.67 -4.60 -7.34
C CYS A 100 4.60 -3.49 -6.81
N THR A 101 5.68 -3.84 -6.11
CA THR A 101 6.62 -2.84 -5.55
C THR A 101 7.50 -2.22 -6.63
N GLN A 102 7.78 -2.97 -7.71
CA GLN A 102 8.46 -2.47 -8.90
C GLN A 102 7.63 -1.40 -9.62
N LEU A 103 6.31 -1.50 -9.69
CA LEU A 103 5.50 -0.40 -10.24
C LEU A 103 5.60 0.86 -9.39
N ARG A 104 5.58 0.74 -8.06
CA ARG A 104 5.59 1.93 -7.22
C ARG A 104 6.95 2.61 -7.14
N TYR A 105 8.02 1.83 -7.06
CA TYR A 105 9.37 2.34 -6.79
C TYR A 105 10.40 2.01 -7.89
N GLY A 106 10.04 1.29 -8.96
CA GLY A 106 11.00 0.77 -9.94
C GLY A 106 11.73 1.81 -10.78
N ARG A 107 11.33 3.09 -10.72
CA ARG A 107 12.11 4.20 -11.30
C ARG A 107 13.36 4.55 -10.49
N ASP A 108 13.44 4.10 -9.23
CA ASP A 108 14.45 4.49 -8.26
C ASP A 108 14.93 3.28 -7.46
N LEU A 109 16.21 3.24 -7.11
CA LEU A 109 16.81 2.10 -6.39
C LEU A 109 16.62 2.20 -4.86
N ARG A 110 15.62 2.97 -4.40
CA ARG A 110 15.40 3.23 -2.97
C ARG A 110 15.13 1.96 -2.17
N LEU A 111 14.41 0.98 -2.73
CA LEU A 111 14.16 -0.30 -2.06
C LEU A 111 15.45 -1.11 -1.89
N ASN A 112 16.33 -1.11 -2.90
CA ASN A 112 17.65 -1.76 -2.82
C ASN A 112 18.50 -1.11 -1.73
N GLU A 113 18.46 0.22 -1.65
CA GLU A 113 19.15 0.95 -0.59
C GLU A 113 18.57 0.63 0.79
N VAL A 114 17.25 0.58 0.96
CA VAL A 114 16.62 0.17 2.24
C VAL A 114 17.02 -1.26 2.63
N ARG A 115 16.99 -2.22 1.68
CA ARG A 115 17.47 -3.59 1.89
C ARG A 115 18.93 -3.60 2.37
N ARG A 116 19.80 -2.77 1.76
CA ARG A 116 21.19 -2.61 2.18
C ARG A 116 21.33 -2.00 3.58
N LEU A 117 20.50 -1.01 3.93
CA LEU A 117 20.53 -0.35 5.24
C LEU A 117 19.97 -1.23 6.37
N LEU A 118 19.02 -2.13 6.09
CA LEU A 118 18.38 -3.01 7.07
C LEU A 118 18.90 -4.45 7.06
N CYS A 119 19.90 -4.76 6.23
CA CYS A 119 20.52 -6.09 6.16
C CYS A 119 21.32 -6.39 7.43
N SER A 120 20.96 -7.48 8.11
CA SER A 120 21.62 -7.98 9.32
C SER A 120 22.29 -9.34 9.14
N ALA A 121 22.18 -9.95 7.96
CA ALA A 121 22.66 -11.30 7.67
C ALA A 121 24.07 -11.37 7.07
N ARG A 122 24.64 -10.22 6.68
CA ARG A 122 25.96 -10.13 6.05
C ARG A 122 26.94 -9.38 6.96
N PRO A 123 28.23 -9.76 6.97
CA PRO A 123 29.24 -9.06 7.78
C PRO A 123 29.46 -7.63 7.29
N VAL A 124 29.63 -6.69 8.24
CA VAL A 124 29.78 -5.26 7.94
C VAL A 124 31.22 -4.95 7.55
N ALA A 125 31.42 -4.16 6.49
CA ALA A 125 32.77 -3.74 6.11
C ALA A 125 33.37 -2.76 7.12
N ILE A 126 34.57 -3.07 7.61
CA ILE A 126 35.37 -2.20 8.48
C ILE A 126 36.46 -1.55 7.64
N GLN A 127 36.61 -0.22 7.75
CA GLN A 127 37.67 0.51 7.07
C GLN A 127 38.94 0.49 7.93
N THR A 128 39.96 -0.22 7.45
CA THR A 128 41.27 -0.31 8.11
C THR A 128 42.38 0.10 7.15
N SER A 129 43.52 0.51 7.70
CA SER A 129 44.77 0.66 6.96
C SER A 129 45.18 -0.69 6.34
N ALA A 130 45.92 -0.63 5.23
CA ALA A 130 46.42 -1.83 4.53
C ALA A 130 47.50 -2.60 5.31
N ASN A 131 48.22 -1.92 6.22
CA ASN A 131 49.28 -2.49 7.05
C ASN A 131 48.85 -2.49 8.53
N PRO A 132 48.44 -3.64 9.10
CA PRO A 132 47.96 -3.72 10.48
C PRO A 132 49.13 -3.76 11.50
N SER A 133 49.10 -2.84 12.45
CA SER A 133 49.90 -2.84 13.68
C SER A 133 49.14 -3.52 14.84
N ALA A 134 49.82 -3.86 15.94
CA ALA A 134 49.15 -4.45 17.11
C ALA A 134 48.06 -3.53 17.71
N SER A 135 48.26 -2.21 17.67
CA SER A 135 47.24 -1.22 18.04
C SER A 135 46.01 -1.20 17.12
N ASP A 136 46.14 -1.69 15.89
CA ASP A 136 45.03 -1.73 14.94
C ASP A 136 44.06 -2.88 15.25
N GLN A 137 44.47 -3.93 15.98
CA GLN A 137 43.57 -5.01 16.40
C GLN A 137 42.56 -4.54 17.46
N ASP A 138 43.01 -3.78 18.46
CA ASP A 138 42.13 -3.19 19.48
C ASP A 138 41.17 -2.16 18.85
N LEU A 139 41.68 -1.34 17.92
CA LEU A 139 40.86 -0.39 17.17
C LEU A 139 39.82 -1.11 16.29
N GLN A 140 40.20 -2.21 15.64
CA GLN A 140 39.30 -3.05 14.85
C GLN A 140 38.18 -3.65 15.71
N GLN A 141 38.51 -4.19 16.89
CA GLN A 141 37.52 -4.75 17.82
C GLN A 141 36.59 -3.66 18.38
N ALA A 142 37.11 -2.47 18.70
CA ALA A 142 36.29 -1.35 19.16
C ALA A 142 35.32 -0.85 18.07
N GLN A 143 35.78 -0.73 16.83
CA GLN A 143 34.91 -0.37 15.70
C GLN A 143 33.89 -1.46 15.41
N LEU A 144 34.29 -2.74 15.43
CA LEU A 144 33.38 -3.86 15.24
C LEU A 144 32.31 -3.89 16.34
N TRP A 145 32.65 -3.59 17.59
CA TRP A 145 31.69 -3.52 18.68
C TRP A 145 30.60 -2.45 18.43
N GLN A 146 30.99 -1.24 18.02
CA GLN A 146 30.04 -0.17 17.68
C GLN A 146 29.14 -0.56 16.50
N LEU A 147 29.72 -1.21 15.48
CA LEU A 147 28.97 -1.69 14.32
C LEU A 147 28.04 -2.87 14.67
N ALA A 148 28.46 -3.75 15.57
CA ALA A 148 27.65 -4.86 16.06
C ALA A 148 26.43 -4.34 16.85
N GLN A 149 26.63 -3.38 17.75
CA GLN A 149 25.53 -2.71 18.44
C GLN A 149 24.55 -2.05 17.47
N ARG A 150 25.04 -1.43 16.39
CA ARG A 150 24.17 -0.93 15.31
C ARG A 150 23.40 -2.06 14.62
N THR A 151 24.04 -3.18 14.34
CA THR A 151 23.39 -4.34 13.69
C THR A 151 22.28 -4.93 14.56
N THR A 152 22.41 -4.90 15.90
CA THR A 152 21.36 -5.37 16.81
C THR A 152 20.03 -4.63 16.69
N ALA A 153 20.07 -3.38 16.20
CA ALA A 153 18.90 -2.52 16.05
C ALA A 153 18.15 -2.70 14.73
N LEU A 154 18.81 -3.24 13.70
CA LEU A 154 18.25 -3.36 12.34
C LEU A 154 16.99 -4.25 12.25
N PRO A 155 16.88 -5.37 13.00
CA PRO A 155 15.69 -6.21 12.96
C PRO A 155 14.36 -5.50 13.20
N LEU A 156 14.32 -4.48 14.08
CA LEU A 156 13.10 -3.72 14.38
C LEU A 156 12.56 -3.02 13.12
N GLY A 157 13.44 -2.33 12.39
CA GLY A 157 13.11 -1.69 11.12
C GLY A 157 12.80 -2.69 10.02
N ARG A 158 13.55 -3.80 9.97
CA ARG A 158 13.35 -4.86 8.98
C ARG A 158 11.97 -5.50 9.11
N GLY A 159 11.50 -5.77 10.33
CA GLY A 159 10.17 -6.33 10.58
C GLY A 159 9.05 -5.44 10.05
N ALA A 160 9.16 -4.12 10.23
CA ALA A 160 8.21 -3.17 9.68
C ALA A 160 8.29 -3.12 8.14
N PHE A 161 9.50 -3.14 7.58
CA PHE A 161 9.72 -3.13 6.14
C PHE A 161 9.14 -4.36 5.43
N THR A 162 9.26 -5.55 6.02
CA THR A 162 8.85 -6.82 5.40
C THR A 162 7.50 -7.34 5.86
N LEU A 163 6.76 -6.58 6.65
CA LEU A 163 5.46 -6.97 7.22
C LEU A 163 4.49 -7.51 6.16
N ALA A 164 4.01 -8.74 6.35
CA ALA A 164 3.01 -9.41 5.51
C ALA A 164 3.35 -9.47 4.01
N THR A 165 4.61 -9.76 3.67
CA THR A 165 5.11 -9.84 2.28
C THR A 165 5.21 -11.26 1.73
N ILE A 166 5.08 -12.29 2.56
CA ILE A 166 5.35 -13.69 2.17
C ILE A 166 4.13 -14.57 2.42
N TYR A 167 3.78 -15.37 1.41
CA TYR A 167 2.90 -16.52 1.53
C TYR A 167 3.76 -17.79 1.64
N THR A 168 3.86 -18.38 2.83
CA THR A 168 4.64 -19.61 3.03
C THR A 168 3.76 -20.84 2.82
N LEU A 169 4.31 -21.87 2.19
CA LEU A 169 3.73 -23.21 2.18
C LEU A 169 3.84 -23.81 3.59
N LEU A 170 2.73 -24.24 4.18
CA LEU A 170 2.65 -24.77 5.55
C LEU A 170 3.29 -26.16 5.73
N THR A 171 4.03 -26.65 4.74
CA THR A 171 4.71 -27.95 4.74
C THR A 171 6.16 -27.88 5.20
N GLU A 172 6.77 -26.69 5.21
CA GLU A 172 8.19 -26.50 5.53
C GLU A 172 8.40 -25.86 6.91
N ALA A 173 9.58 -26.11 7.49
CA ALA A 173 10.03 -25.43 8.69
C ALA A 173 10.33 -23.95 8.39
N PHE A 174 9.93 -23.07 9.30
CA PHE A 174 10.10 -21.63 9.11
C PHE A 174 11.56 -21.21 9.27
N THR A 175 12.15 -20.60 8.25
CA THR A 175 13.56 -20.18 8.27
C THR A 175 13.72 -18.74 8.75
N VAL A 176 14.43 -18.58 9.88
CA VAL A 176 14.82 -17.26 10.41
C VAL A 176 16.20 -16.90 9.85
N PRO A 177 16.37 -15.72 9.22
CA PRO A 177 17.68 -15.27 8.74
C PRO A 177 18.69 -15.13 9.88
N LYS A 178 19.96 -15.44 9.65
CA LYS A 178 21.01 -15.32 10.67
C LYS A 178 21.28 -13.86 11.01
N LEU A 179 21.56 -13.57 12.28
CA LEU A 179 22.04 -12.26 12.75
C LEU A 179 23.56 -12.30 12.86
N VAL A 180 24.27 -11.64 11.93
CA VAL A 180 25.73 -11.69 11.85
C VAL A 180 26.33 -10.44 12.49
N LEU A 181 27.04 -10.61 13.61
CA LEU A 181 27.76 -9.56 14.33
C LEU A 181 29.26 -9.50 13.97
N ALA A 182 29.62 -10.03 12.80
CA ALA A 182 30.99 -10.10 12.30
C ALA A 182 31.31 -8.93 11.35
N GLY A 183 32.58 -8.57 11.28
CA GLY A 183 33.13 -7.60 10.34
C GLY A 183 33.82 -8.28 9.17
N ARG A 184 33.87 -7.61 8.02
CA ARG A 184 34.76 -7.97 6.90
C ARG A 184 35.80 -6.88 6.70
N LEU A 185 37.02 -7.26 6.35
CA LEU A 185 38.14 -6.36 6.07
C LEU A 185 38.42 -6.31 4.55
N PRO A 186 37.92 -5.30 3.82
CA PRO A 186 38.11 -5.22 2.37
C PRO A 186 39.60 -5.12 1.98
N ALA A 187 40.41 -4.45 2.80
CA ALA A 187 41.86 -4.30 2.57
C ALA A 187 42.65 -5.61 2.73
N GLN A 188 42.07 -6.62 3.39
CA GLN A 188 42.70 -7.92 3.67
C GLN A 188 41.92 -9.06 2.98
N GLN A 189 41.65 -8.92 1.68
CA GLN A 189 40.94 -9.92 0.87
C GLN A 189 39.59 -10.37 1.50
N ASN A 190 38.81 -9.42 2.04
CA ASN A 190 37.52 -9.68 2.69
C ASN A 190 37.57 -10.66 3.88
N ALA A 191 38.71 -10.74 4.60
CA ALA A 191 38.82 -11.55 5.82
C ALA A 191 37.72 -11.19 6.85
N THR A 192 37.12 -12.22 7.47
CA THR A 192 36.07 -12.06 8.47
C THR A 192 36.62 -11.96 9.88
N VAL A 193 36.28 -10.91 10.61
CA VAL A 193 36.65 -10.69 12.01
C VAL A 193 35.41 -10.88 12.89
N ASN A 194 35.53 -11.73 13.91
CA ASN A 194 34.48 -11.94 14.91
C ASN A 194 34.77 -11.12 16.17
N LEU A 195 33.72 -10.84 16.94
CA LEU A 195 33.85 -10.25 18.27
C LEU A 195 34.55 -11.23 19.21
N ASP A 196 35.56 -10.74 19.93
CA ASP A 196 36.26 -11.53 20.92
C ASP A 196 35.41 -11.70 22.19
N PRO A 197 35.08 -12.95 22.60
CA PRO A 197 34.29 -13.23 23.80
C PRO A 197 34.99 -12.85 25.11
N SER A 198 36.30 -12.62 25.10
CA SER A 198 37.07 -12.26 26.31
C SER A 198 36.95 -10.78 26.70
N ILE A 199 36.55 -9.90 25.77
CA ILE A 199 36.58 -8.45 25.96
C ILE A 199 35.31 -7.96 26.69
N ARG A 200 34.12 -8.53 26.39
CA ARG A 200 32.81 -8.12 26.94
C ARG A 200 31.79 -9.27 26.93
N ASN A 201 30.72 -9.16 27.72
CA ASN A 201 29.65 -10.15 27.78
C ASN A 201 28.83 -10.18 26.46
N ILE A 202 29.17 -11.10 25.55
CA ILE A 202 28.50 -11.27 24.25
C ILE A 202 27.08 -11.84 24.41
N GLN A 203 26.79 -12.56 25.49
CA GLN A 203 25.50 -13.21 25.69
C GLN A 203 24.37 -12.20 25.91
N GLU A 204 24.65 -11.12 26.64
CA GLU A 204 23.74 -9.97 26.81
C GLU A 204 23.50 -9.19 25.50
N LEU A 205 24.43 -9.27 24.54
CA LEU A 205 24.29 -8.64 23.24
C LEU A 205 23.43 -9.47 22.26
N LYS A 206 23.18 -10.75 22.55
CA LYS A 206 22.52 -11.67 21.60
C LYS A 206 21.05 -11.94 21.91
N SER A 207 20.64 -12.06 23.17
CA SER A 207 19.30 -12.53 23.55
C SER A 207 18.14 -11.72 22.94
N TRP A 208 18.04 -10.42 23.23
CA TRP A 208 16.99 -9.54 22.68
C TRP A 208 17.12 -9.28 21.18
N PRO A 209 18.33 -9.07 20.62
CA PRO A 209 18.46 -8.89 19.18
C PRO A 209 18.06 -10.12 18.37
N GLU A 210 18.35 -11.34 18.86
CA GLU A 210 17.86 -12.58 18.26
C GLU A 210 16.34 -12.72 18.37
N PHE A 211 15.76 -12.35 19.51
CA PHE A 211 14.31 -12.26 19.68
C PHE A 211 13.69 -11.33 18.64
N HIS A 212 14.19 -10.10 18.48
CA HIS A 212 13.70 -9.15 17.48
C HIS A 212 13.92 -9.62 16.03
N ASN A 213 15.04 -10.29 15.77
CA ASN A 213 15.34 -10.89 14.48
C ASN A 213 14.30 -11.95 14.09
N ALA A 214 13.90 -12.77 15.05
CA ALA A 214 12.86 -13.77 14.86
C ALA A 214 11.46 -13.16 14.75
N VAL A 215 11.12 -12.14 15.55
CA VAL A 215 9.86 -11.39 15.38
C VAL A 215 9.79 -10.81 13.97
N ALA A 216 10.85 -10.14 13.52
CA ALA A 216 10.92 -9.57 12.19
C ALA A 216 10.80 -10.62 11.08
N ALA A 217 11.31 -11.83 11.30
CA ALA A 217 11.11 -12.94 10.39
C ALA A 217 9.64 -13.38 10.37
N GLY A 218 9.03 -13.65 11.53
CA GLY A 218 7.64 -14.09 11.63
C GLY A 218 6.63 -13.05 11.13
N LEU A 219 6.91 -11.76 11.28
CA LEU A 219 6.06 -10.68 10.77
C LEU A 219 5.99 -10.64 9.23
N ARG A 220 6.94 -11.28 8.52
CA ARG A 220 6.91 -11.43 7.05
C ARG A 220 5.71 -12.20 6.56
N LEU A 221 5.17 -13.10 7.39
CA LEU A 221 4.01 -13.92 7.05
C LEU A 221 2.82 -13.02 6.75
N ALA A 222 2.27 -13.13 5.56
CA ALA A 222 0.97 -12.55 5.26
C ALA A 222 -0.12 -13.33 6.03
N PRO A 223 -1.26 -12.71 6.37
CA PRO A 223 -2.44 -13.42 6.85
C PRO A 223 -2.83 -14.50 5.84
N LEU A 224 -2.43 -15.75 6.11
CA LEU A 224 -2.43 -16.83 5.13
C LEU A 224 -3.85 -17.14 4.65
N GLN A 225 -4.02 -17.33 3.33
CA GLN A 225 -5.27 -17.80 2.72
C GLN A 225 -5.66 -19.21 3.23
N GLY A 226 -4.72 -19.94 3.84
CA GLY A 226 -4.95 -21.17 4.62
C GLY A 226 -4.72 -20.94 6.11
N LYS A 227 -5.59 -21.52 6.96
CA LYS A 227 -5.46 -21.43 8.43
C LYS A 227 -4.15 -22.10 8.85
N VAL A 228 -3.27 -21.37 9.55
CA VAL A 228 -2.12 -21.96 10.26
C VAL A 228 -2.64 -23.08 11.15
N SER A 229 -2.12 -24.30 10.98
CA SER A 229 -2.53 -25.44 11.79
C SER A 229 -1.80 -25.42 13.13
N ARG A 230 -2.46 -25.95 14.17
CA ARG A 230 -1.82 -26.24 15.47
C ARG A 230 -0.55 -27.06 15.29
N THR A 231 -0.60 -28.05 14.41
CA THR A 231 0.52 -28.98 14.16
C THR A 231 1.74 -28.28 13.62
N TRP A 232 1.58 -27.26 12.77
CA TRP A 232 2.71 -26.50 12.23
C TRP A 232 3.42 -25.67 13.31
N ILE A 233 2.68 -25.05 14.23
CA ILE A 233 3.28 -24.28 15.33
C ILE A 233 4.07 -25.21 16.25
N VAL A 234 3.52 -26.39 16.57
CA VAL A 234 4.19 -27.40 17.39
C VAL A 234 5.40 -28.00 16.66
N TYR A 235 5.31 -28.20 15.34
CA TYR A 235 6.41 -28.70 14.51
C TYR A 235 7.64 -27.78 14.52
N ASN A 236 7.43 -26.46 14.58
CA ASN A 236 8.51 -25.48 14.64
C ASN A 236 9.07 -25.26 16.07
N ARG A 237 8.57 -25.99 17.08
CA ARG A 237 9.08 -25.89 18.46
C ARG A 237 10.50 -26.50 18.53
N PRO A 238 11.51 -25.74 18.99
CA PRO A 238 12.85 -26.30 19.19
C PRO A 238 12.88 -27.24 20.40
N GLU A 239 13.85 -28.16 20.41
CA GLU A 239 14.10 -29.06 21.54
C GLU A 239 14.50 -28.29 22.80
N GLU A 240 15.39 -27.31 22.66
CA GLU A 240 15.77 -26.37 23.73
C GLU A 240 15.09 -25.00 23.54
N PRO A 241 14.58 -24.38 24.63
CA PRO A 241 13.95 -23.07 24.54
C PRO A 241 14.99 -22.01 24.17
N ASN A 242 14.72 -21.25 23.10
CA ASN A 242 15.61 -20.21 22.60
C ASN A 242 14.86 -18.88 22.36
N ALA A 243 15.60 -17.77 22.32
CA ALA A 243 15.05 -16.44 22.07
C ALA A 243 14.43 -16.31 20.66
N VAL A 244 14.89 -17.11 19.70
CA VAL A 244 14.37 -17.14 18.33
C VAL A 244 12.92 -17.64 18.30
N HIS A 245 12.63 -18.79 18.92
CA HIS A 245 11.27 -19.33 18.98
C HIS A 245 10.34 -18.43 19.77
N ALA A 246 10.84 -17.83 20.85
CA ALA A 246 10.12 -16.82 21.63
C ALA A 246 9.64 -15.64 20.77
N GLY A 247 10.51 -15.11 19.90
CA GLY A 247 10.16 -14.03 18.98
C GLY A 247 9.17 -14.47 17.88
N LEU A 248 9.29 -15.71 17.38
CA LEU A 248 8.35 -16.27 16.42
C LEU A 248 6.93 -16.39 17.01
N LEU A 249 6.80 -16.85 18.27
CA LEU A 249 5.51 -16.92 18.97
C LEU A 249 4.85 -15.54 19.07
N LEU A 250 5.61 -14.49 19.45
CA LEU A 250 5.08 -13.13 19.49
C LEU A 250 4.57 -12.68 18.11
N ALA A 251 5.35 -12.90 17.04
CA ALA A 251 4.96 -12.52 15.70
C ALA A 251 3.68 -13.23 15.22
N LEU A 252 3.57 -14.55 15.46
CA LEU A 252 2.35 -15.31 15.17
C LEU A 252 1.15 -14.80 15.96
N GLY A 253 1.39 -14.39 17.21
CA GLY A 253 0.38 -13.82 18.08
C GLY A 253 -0.15 -12.46 17.62
N LEU A 254 0.73 -11.58 17.13
CA LEU A 254 0.39 -10.29 16.56
C LEU A 254 -0.44 -10.42 15.26
N HIS A 255 -0.23 -11.48 14.49
CA HIS A 255 -1.07 -11.83 13.34
C HIS A 255 -2.39 -12.53 13.71
N GLY A 256 -2.57 -12.91 14.97
CA GLY A 256 -3.77 -13.60 15.44
C GLY A 256 -3.76 -15.13 15.27
N PHE A 257 -2.63 -15.73 14.89
CA PHE A 257 -2.53 -17.16 14.57
C PHE A 257 -2.45 -18.07 15.80
N LEU A 258 -2.17 -17.53 17.00
CA LEU A 258 -2.06 -18.35 18.21
C LEU A 258 -3.42 -18.81 18.76
N ARG A 259 -4.55 -18.39 18.18
CA ARG A 259 -5.90 -18.88 18.57
C ARG A 259 -6.08 -20.38 18.37
N VAL A 260 -5.24 -21.01 17.55
CA VAL A 260 -5.32 -22.44 17.21
C VAL A 260 -4.63 -23.32 18.28
N LEU A 261 -3.85 -22.73 19.18
CA LEU A 261 -3.22 -23.46 20.29
C LEU A 261 -4.25 -23.85 21.36
N THR A 262 -4.08 -25.04 21.91
CA THR A 262 -4.87 -25.50 23.06
C THR A 262 -4.24 -25.03 24.36
N ILE A 263 -5.04 -24.96 25.43
CA ILE A 263 -4.54 -24.55 26.75
C ILE A 263 -3.42 -25.48 27.25
N THR A 264 -3.45 -26.76 26.89
CA THR A 264 -2.39 -27.72 27.23
C THR A 264 -1.06 -27.37 26.57
N ASP A 265 -1.07 -26.91 25.32
CA ASP A 265 0.16 -26.47 24.64
C ASP A 265 0.70 -25.20 25.30
N THR A 266 -0.19 -24.28 25.68
CA THR A 266 0.17 -23.06 26.41
C THR A 266 0.86 -23.39 27.74
N TYR A 267 0.34 -24.34 28.53
CA TYR A 267 0.98 -24.77 29.76
C TYR A 267 2.36 -25.43 29.52
N GLN A 268 2.51 -26.22 28.46
CA GLN A 268 3.79 -26.82 28.10
C GLN A 268 4.87 -25.81 27.72
N TYR A 269 4.49 -24.62 27.24
CA TYR A 269 5.44 -23.54 27.00
C TYR A 269 5.79 -22.81 28.30
N PHE A 270 4.81 -22.59 29.19
CA PHE A 270 5.07 -21.97 30.50
C PHE A 270 5.95 -22.83 31.42
N SER A 271 5.89 -24.16 31.29
CA SER A 271 6.71 -25.07 32.11
C SER A 271 8.19 -25.10 31.72
N GLN A 272 8.62 -24.41 30.66
CA GLN A 272 10.02 -24.43 30.20
C GLN A 272 10.93 -23.43 30.94
N GLU A 273 10.38 -22.60 31.84
CA GLU A 273 11.09 -21.63 32.69
C GLU A 273 11.99 -20.61 31.94
N HIS A 274 11.92 -20.55 30.61
CA HIS A 274 12.65 -19.58 29.80
C HIS A 274 11.88 -18.25 29.69
N GLU A 275 12.48 -17.18 30.19
CA GLU A 275 11.83 -15.87 30.33
C GLU A 275 11.32 -15.32 28.99
N ALA A 276 12.16 -15.29 27.96
CA ALA A 276 11.78 -14.71 26.67
C ALA A 276 10.62 -15.48 26.00
N THR A 277 10.60 -16.81 26.12
CA THR A 277 9.51 -17.66 25.56
C THR A 277 8.19 -17.34 26.26
N THR A 278 8.24 -17.19 27.59
CA THR A 278 7.09 -16.81 28.41
C THR A 278 6.57 -15.42 28.00
N VAL A 279 7.44 -14.41 27.88
CA VAL A 279 7.07 -13.07 27.42
C VAL A 279 6.44 -13.08 26.02
N GLY A 280 7.09 -13.76 25.06
CA GLY A 280 6.61 -13.85 23.68
C GLY A 280 5.24 -14.53 23.57
N LEU A 281 5.03 -15.60 24.35
CA LEU A 281 3.76 -16.32 24.40
C LEU A 281 2.65 -15.49 25.06
N MET A 282 2.91 -14.84 26.21
CA MET A 282 1.92 -14.04 26.93
C MET A 282 1.41 -12.88 26.09
N LEU A 283 2.34 -12.13 25.47
CA LEU A 283 2.00 -11.00 24.61
C LEU A 283 1.33 -11.47 23.32
N GLY A 284 1.83 -12.57 22.73
CA GLY A 284 1.24 -13.14 21.51
C GLY A 284 -0.19 -13.65 21.71
N LEU A 285 -0.46 -14.38 22.80
CA LEU A 285 -1.80 -14.87 23.13
C LEU A 285 -2.75 -13.70 23.42
N ALA A 286 -2.30 -12.71 24.18
CA ALA A 286 -3.10 -11.53 24.48
C ALA A 286 -3.44 -10.72 23.22
N ALA A 287 -2.47 -10.50 22.32
CA ALA A 287 -2.69 -9.85 21.03
C ALA A 287 -3.67 -10.64 20.14
N SER A 288 -3.59 -11.97 20.14
CA SER A 288 -4.54 -12.83 19.42
C SER A 288 -5.95 -12.75 19.98
N TYR A 289 -6.11 -12.66 21.31
CA TYR A 289 -7.40 -12.59 22.00
C TYR A 289 -7.80 -11.16 22.41
N ARG A 290 -7.24 -10.15 21.73
CA ARG A 290 -7.46 -8.74 22.02
C ARG A 290 -8.94 -8.39 22.17
N GLY A 291 -9.31 -7.75 23.28
CA GLY A 291 -10.69 -7.32 23.59
C GLY A 291 -11.72 -8.44 23.79
N THR A 292 -11.32 -9.72 23.87
CA THR A 292 -12.28 -10.84 23.99
C THR A 292 -12.61 -11.27 25.41
N MET A 293 -11.84 -10.81 26.42
CA MET A 293 -12.02 -11.19 27.84
C MET A 293 -12.05 -12.71 28.12
N GLN A 294 -11.33 -13.52 27.32
CA GLN A 294 -11.32 -14.98 27.48
C GLN A 294 -10.82 -15.42 28.87
N PRO A 295 -11.63 -16.17 29.67
CA PRO A 295 -11.32 -16.45 31.06
C PRO A 295 -10.11 -17.38 31.23
N SER A 296 -9.93 -18.38 30.37
CA SER A 296 -8.82 -19.33 30.46
C SER A 296 -7.46 -18.64 30.32
N ILE A 297 -7.34 -17.73 29.35
CA ILE A 297 -6.11 -16.95 29.14
C ILE A 297 -5.91 -15.95 30.28
N SER A 298 -6.98 -15.27 30.72
CA SER A 298 -6.89 -14.32 31.84
C SER A 298 -6.36 -14.98 33.12
N LYS A 299 -6.80 -16.21 33.44
CA LYS A 299 -6.33 -16.97 34.60
C LYS A 299 -4.84 -17.30 34.50
N CYS A 300 -4.35 -17.70 33.33
CA CYS A 300 -2.92 -17.92 33.09
C CYS A 300 -2.10 -16.65 33.33
N LEU A 301 -2.60 -15.49 32.89
CA LEU A 301 -1.89 -14.20 33.06
C LEU A 301 -1.89 -13.72 34.52
N TYR A 302 -3.01 -13.85 35.23
CA TYR A 302 -3.13 -13.36 36.62
C TYR A 302 -2.21 -14.08 37.61
N VAL A 303 -1.79 -15.31 37.33
CA VAL A 303 -0.79 -16.02 38.17
C VAL A 303 0.53 -15.25 38.21
N HIS A 304 0.86 -14.50 37.16
CA HIS A 304 2.08 -13.70 37.08
C HIS A 304 1.95 -12.29 37.67
N ILE A 305 0.78 -11.91 38.19
CA ILE A 305 0.49 -10.58 38.76
C ILE A 305 0.33 -10.71 40.28
N PRO A 306 1.28 -10.21 41.09
CA PRO A 306 1.26 -10.49 42.52
C PRO A 306 0.11 -9.84 43.31
N TYR A 307 -0.49 -8.73 42.86
CA TYR A 307 -1.66 -8.14 43.56
C TYR A 307 -2.86 -9.08 43.69
N ARG A 308 -2.93 -10.14 42.87
CA ARG A 308 -4.01 -11.14 42.91
C ARG A 308 -3.68 -12.37 43.77
N HIS A 309 -2.47 -12.45 44.31
CA HIS A 309 -2.08 -13.55 45.19
C HIS A 309 -2.73 -13.34 46.57
N PRO A 310 -3.44 -14.34 47.11
CA PRO A 310 -3.87 -14.31 48.50
C PRO A 310 -2.66 -14.14 49.43
N SER A 311 -2.83 -13.52 50.60
CA SER A 311 -1.76 -13.37 51.60
C SER A 311 -1.19 -14.71 52.10
N SER A 312 -1.87 -15.83 51.83
CA SER A 312 -1.43 -17.20 52.12
C SER A 312 -0.68 -17.89 50.97
N PHE A 313 -0.44 -17.19 49.84
CA PHE A 313 0.26 -17.75 48.68
C PHE A 313 1.77 -17.78 48.95
N PRO A 314 2.49 -18.87 48.64
CA PRO A 314 3.95 -18.92 48.80
C PRO A 314 4.60 -17.83 47.94
N GLU A 315 5.59 -17.12 48.47
CA GLU A 315 6.33 -16.05 47.78
C GLU A 315 7.03 -16.61 46.55
N LEU A 316 6.33 -16.61 45.40
CA LEU A 316 6.89 -16.96 44.11
C LEU A 316 7.66 -15.73 43.61
N GLU A 317 8.98 -15.74 43.75
CA GLU A 317 9.85 -14.69 43.21
C GLU A 317 9.84 -14.78 41.66
N LEU A 318 8.90 -14.07 41.05
CA LEU A 318 8.80 -13.95 39.59
C LEU A 318 9.66 -12.78 39.08
N PRO A 319 10.45 -12.97 38.01
CA PRO A 319 11.18 -11.88 37.37
C PRO A 319 10.26 -10.72 36.98
N THR A 320 10.70 -9.49 37.24
CA THR A 320 9.98 -8.24 36.92
C THR A 320 9.58 -8.16 35.46
N LEU A 321 10.44 -8.64 34.56
CA LEU A 321 10.17 -8.77 33.13
C LEU A 321 8.87 -9.53 32.82
N LEU A 322 8.66 -10.68 33.45
CA LEU A 322 7.46 -11.51 33.25
C LEU A 322 6.21 -10.80 33.76
N GLN A 323 6.33 -10.14 34.90
CA GLN A 323 5.22 -9.39 35.49
C GLN A 323 4.84 -8.19 34.62
N THR A 324 5.81 -7.46 34.04
CA THR A 324 5.54 -6.36 33.09
C THR A 324 4.81 -6.84 31.83
N ALA A 325 5.23 -7.98 31.27
CA ALA A 325 4.57 -8.60 30.14
C ALA A 325 3.14 -9.05 30.50
N ALA A 326 2.94 -9.61 31.69
CA ALA A 326 1.63 -10.02 32.20
C ALA A 326 0.64 -8.87 32.28
N LEU A 327 1.06 -7.73 32.84
CA LEU A 327 0.24 -6.52 32.93
C LEU A 327 -0.24 -6.08 31.55
N MET A 328 0.69 -5.91 30.61
CA MET A 328 0.37 -5.49 29.24
C MET A 328 -0.56 -6.50 28.55
N SER A 329 -0.31 -7.81 28.73
CA SER A 329 -1.17 -8.87 28.21
C SER A 329 -2.60 -8.80 28.75
N VAL A 330 -2.77 -8.49 30.05
CA VAL A 330 -4.11 -8.26 30.63
C VAL A 330 -4.75 -7.01 30.02
N GLY A 331 -3.98 -5.93 29.85
CA GLY A 331 -4.44 -4.70 29.19
C GLY A 331 -5.00 -4.95 27.77
N LEU A 332 -4.27 -5.70 26.95
CA LEU A 332 -4.69 -6.07 25.58
C LEU A 332 -5.92 -6.99 25.56
N LEU A 333 -5.99 -7.96 26.49
CA LEU A 333 -7.11 -8.91 26.58
C LEU A 333 -8.43 -8.23 26.96
N PHE A 334 -8.37 -7.23 27.83
CA PHE A 334 -9.50 -6.47 28.36
C PHE A 334 -9.68 -5.10 27.68
N GLU A 335 -9.04 -4.87 26.53
CA GLU A 335 -9.09 -3.60 25.82
C GLU A 335 -10.54 -3.14 25.55
N GLY A 336 -10.86 -1.91 25.94
CA GLY A 336 -12.18 -1.30 25.74
C GLY A 336 -13.32 -1.91 26.56
N SER A 337 -13.04 -2.85 27.48
CA SER A 337 -14.07 -3.52 28.30
C SER A 337 -14.53 -2.72 29.51
N ALA A 338 -13.70 -1.77 29.98
CA ALA A 338 -13.90 -1.04 31.23
C ALA A 338 -14.24 -1.94 32.44
N HIS A 339 -13.60 -3.11 32.55
CA HIS A 339 -13.86 -4.07 33.64
C HIS A 339 -13.38 -3.55 35.01
N PRO A 340 -14.27 -3.24 35.98
CA PRO A 340 -13.92 -2.50 37.20
C PRO A 340 -12.85 -3.16 38.08
N GLN A 341 -12.94 -4.49 38.28
CA GLN A 341 -11.99 -5.21 39.14
C GLN A 341 -10.58 -5.18 38.56
N THR A 342 -10.47 -5.33 37.23
CA THR A 342 -9.18 -5.28 36.54
C THR A 342 -8.58 -3.89 36.61
N MET A 343 -9.41 -2.84 36.43
CA MET A 343 -8.96 -1.46 36.61
C MET A 343 -8.45 -1.20 38.03
N GLN A 344 -9.17 -1.66 39.07
CA GLN A 344 -8.74 -1.50 40.46
C GLN A 344 -7.41 -2.19 40.74
N THR A 345 -7.22 -3.41 40.23
CA THR A 345 -5.95 -4.15 40.33
C THR A 345 -4.82 -3.38 39.66
N LEU A 346 -5.01 -2.89 38.44
CA LEU A 346 -3.98 -2.17 37.69
C LEU A 346 -3.59 -0.84 38.36
N VAL A 347 -4.56 -0.10 38.93
CA VAL A 347 -4.27 1.13 39.70
C VAL A 347 -3.48 0.80 40.96
N GLY A 348 -3.77 -0.33 41.61
CA GLY A 348 -2.98 -0.85 42.74
C GLY A 348 -1.53 -1.14 42.36
N GLU A 349 -1.29 -1.75 41.19
CA GLU A 349 0.04 -2.11 40.71
C GLU A 349 0.89 -0.89 40.29
N ILE A 350 0.27 0.22 39.82
CA ILE A 350 1.00 1.47 39.54
C ILE A 350 1.69 1.99 40.83
N GLY A 351 1.00 1.94 41.97
CA GLY A 351 1.47 2.47 43.24
C GLY A 351 2.19 1.46 44.14
N ARG A 352 2.61 0.31 43.62
CA ARG A 352 3.18 -0.78 44.42
C ARG A 352 4.50 -0.38 45.09
N ARG A 353 4.64 -0.73 46.38
CA ARG A 353 5.86 -0.57 47.19
C ARG A 353 6.88 -1.67 46.88
N SER A 354 8.18 -1.35 46.91
CA SER A 354 9.25 -2.29 46.56
C SER A 354 9.28 -3.46 47.54
N GLY A 355 9.11 -4.69 47.02
CA GLY A 355 9.17 -5.92 47.82
C GLY A 355 10.46 -6.73 47.66
N GLY A 356 11.58 -6.14 47.20
CA GLY A 356 12.85 -6.86 47.03
C GLY A 356 13.91 -6.18 46.12
N ASP A 357 15.03 -6.87 45.91
CA ASP A 357 16.36 -6.40 45.43
C ASP A 357 16.43 -5.78 44.00
N ASN A 358 15.39 -5.89 43.17
CA ASN A 358 15.42 -5.40 41.77
C ASN A 358 14.75 -4.03 41.60
N VAL A 359 15.31 -3.03 42.28
CA VAL A 359 14.86 -1.63 42.26
C VAL A 359 14.83 -1.00 40.87
N LEU A 360 15.71 -1.43 39.96
CA LEU A 360 15.97 -0.74 38.69
C LEU A 360 14.82 -0.85 37.68
N GLU A 361 14.09 -1.96 37.62
CA GLU A 361 13.05 -2.19 36.59
C GLU A 361 11.64 -1.71 36.98
N ARG A 362 11.51 -1.00 38.10
CA ARG A 362 10.23 -0.56 38.66
C ARG A 362 9.50 0.47 37.78
N GLU A 363 10.26 1.34 37.10
CA GLU A 363 9.69 2.36 36.20
C GLU A 363 8.94 1.71 35.02
N GLY A 364 9.55 0.73 34.35
CA GLY A 364 8.93 -0.01 33.25
C GLY A 364 7.69 -0.80 33.69
N TYR A 365 7.68 -1.31 34.93
CA TYR A 365 6.52 -1.97 35.51
C TYR A 365 5.35 -1.01 35.70
N ALA A 366 5.57 0.14 36.35
CA ALA A 366 4.53 1.14 36.59
C ALA A 366 3.98 1.73 35.29
N VAL A 367 4.84 1.97 34.30
CA VAL A 367 4.44 2.42 32.96
C VAL A 367 3.60 1.36 32.25
N SER A 368 3.97 0.08 32.35
CA SER A 368 3.19 -1.03 31.78
C SER A 368 1.80 -1.15 32.42
N ALA A 369 1.70 -1.00 33.74
CA ALA A 369 0.43 -0.96 34.45
C ALA A 369 -0.44 0.23 33.99
N GLY A 370 0.17 1.41 33.79
CA GLY A 370 -0.49 2.60 33.25
C GLY A 370 -1.04 2.42 31.84
N PHE A 371 -0.23 1.88 30.92
CA PHE A 371 -0.69 1.52 29.57
C PHE A 371 -1.83 0.50 29.61
N SER A 372 -1.71 -0.52 30.46
CA SER A 372 -2.74 -1.55 30.60
C SER A 372 -4.06 -0.98 31.09
N LEU A 373 -4.02 -0.12 32.11
CA LEU A 373 -5.20 0.58 32.63
C LEU A 373 -5.85 1.44 31.54
N GLY A 374 -5.03 2.19 30.80
CA GLY A 374 -5.46 3.00 29.67
C GLY A 374 -6.11 2.18 28.55
N LEU A 375 -5.59 1.00 28.23
CA LEU A 375 -6.19 0.09 27.24
C LEU A 375 -7.54 -0.46 27.70
N VAL A 376 -7.66 -0.85 28.97
CA VAL A 376 -8.93 -1.38 29.52
C VAL A 376 -10.06 -0.34 29.46
N ALA A 377 -9.74 0.92 29.77
CA ALA A 377 -10.68 2.04 29.81
C ALA A 377 -10.63 2.95 28.56
N LEU A 378 -10.11 2.43 27.44
CA LEU A 378 -9.77 3.21 26.24
C LEU A 378 -10.95 4.07 25.74
N GLY A 379 -10.81 5.40 25.85
CA GLY A 379 -11.81 6.38 25.41
C GLY A 379 -13.14 6.34 26.16
N ARG A 380 -13.21 5.70 27.34
CA ARG A 380 -14.44 5.55 28.15
C ARG A 380 -14.36 6.28 29.50
N GLY A 381 -13.50 7.29 29.60
CA GLY A 381 -13.29 8.05 30.85
C GLY A 381 -14.54 8.73 31.40
N GLU A 382 -15.52 9.07 30.55
CA GLU A 382 -16.75 9.79 30.94
C GLU A 382 -17.93 8.85 31.27
N GLU A 383 -17.87 7.58 30.86
CA GLU A 383 -19.04 6.68 30.84
C GLU A 383 -19.28 5.87 32.13
N ALA A 384 -18.70 6.23 33.28
CA ALA A 384 -18.91 5.45 34.51
C ALA A 384 -19.08 6.32 35.78
N LEU A 385 -20.28 6.26 36.35
CA LEU A 385 -20.72 6.96 37.55
C LEU A 385 -19.89 6.56 38.79
N GLY A 386 -19.19 7.53 39.40
CA GLY A 386 -18.65 7.51 40.77
C GLY A 386 -17.41 6.66 41.05
N PHE A 387 -17.28 5.46 40.46
CA PHE A 387 -16.09 4.62 40.64
C PHE A 387 -14.85 5.21 39.95
N MET A 388 -15.03 5.78 38.76
CA MET A 388 -13.92 6.36 37.98
C MET A 388 -13.33 7.59 38.65
N ASP A 389 -14.15 8.42 39.32
CA ASP A 389 -13.66 9.63 40.01
C ASP A 389 -12.62 9.26 41.08
N THR A 390 -12.88 8.21 41.86
CA THR A 390 -11.92 7.71 42.86
C THR A 390 -10.63 7.17 42.24
N LEU A 391 -10.69 6.59 41.03
CA LEU A 391 -9.51 6.12 40.31
C LEU A 391 -8.72 7.29 39.74
N VAL A 392 -9.40 8.26 39.14
CA VAL A 392 -8.79 9.47 38.57
C VAL A 392 -8.07 10.27 39.65
N ASP A 393 -8.68 10.44 40.82
CA ASP A 393 -8.04 11.13 41.95
C ASP A 393 -6.82 10.37 42.47
N ARG A 394 -6.86 9.04 42.50
CA ARG A 394 -5.67 8.22 42.80
C ARG A 394 -4.56 8.39 41.75
N LEU A 395 -4.90 8.50 40.47
CA LEU A 395 -3.93 8.75 39.41
C LEU A 395 -3.29 10.14 39.54
N PHE A 396 -4.07 11.17 39.88
CA PHE A 396 -3.50 12.49 40.15
C PHE A 396 -2.63 12.52 41.41
N HIS A 397 -2.97 11.75 42.44
CA HIS A 397 -2.07 11.54 43.58
C HIS A 397 -0.73 10.91 43.15
N TYR A 398 -0.74 9.94 42.24
CA TYR A 398 0.47 9.34 41.67
C TYR A 398 1.30 10.28 40.77
N ILE A 399 0.72 11.38 40.29
CA ILE A 399 1.42 12.42 39.52
C ILE A 399 2.04 13.49 40.45
N GLY A 400 1.69 13.48 41.74
CA GLY A 400 2.13 14.48 42.72
C GLY A 400 1.09 15.59 42.98
N GLY A 401 -0.20 15.34 42.70
CA GLY A 401 -1.29 16.25 43.07
C GLY A 401 -1.40 16.44 44.58
N LYS A 402 -1.53 17.68 45.04
CA LYS A 402 -1.60 18.08 46.47
C LYS A 402 -2.91 17.70 47.19
N GLU A 403 -3.78 16.88 46.59
CA GLU A 403 -5.08 16.56 47.18
C GLU A 403 -4.96 15.47 48.25
N ILE A 404 -5.48 15.79 49.43
CA ILE A 404 -5.55 14.93 50.61
C ILE A 404 -6.60 13.86 50.33
N CYS A 405 -6.17 12.72 49.79
CA CYS A 405 -6.99 11.53 49.84
C CYS A 405 -6.97 11.04 51.29
N ASN A 406 -8.13 10.94 51.95
CA ASN A 406 -8.25 10.53 53.35
C ASN A 406 -7.46 9.24 53.62
N GLU A 407 -6.28 9.38 54.25
CA GLU A 407 -5.34 8.30 54.56
C GLU A 407 -5.96 7.20 55.44
N ARG A 408 -7.13 7.44 56.05
CA ARG A 408 -7.82 6.49 56.95
C ARG A 408 -8.38 5.23 56.28
N SER A 409 -8.55 5.17 54.96
CA SER A 409 -9.02 3.96 54.27
C SER A 409 -7.91 3.09 53.67
N LEU A 410 -6.67 3.59 53.57
CA LEU A 410 -5.55 2.89 52.91
C LEU A 410 -4.80 1.92 53.84
N LEU A 411 -4.99 2.03 55.16
CA LEU A 411 -4.28 1.22 56.16
C LEU A 411 -4.98 -0.09 56.54
N LEU A 412 -6.20 -0.35 56.06
CA LEU A 412 -6.96 -1.55 56.45
C LEU A 412 -6.69 -2.80 55.61
N ALA A 413 -5.88 -2.70 54.55
CA ALA A 413 -5.48 -3.85 53.73
C ALA A 413 -4.00 -4.26 53.90
N ALA A 414 -3.18 -3.46 54.59
CA ALA A 414 -1.81 -3.84 54.94
C ALA A 414 -1.85 -4.52 56.32
N SER A 415 -1.75 -5.84 56.33
CA SER A 415 -1.51 -6.60 57.55
C SER A 415 -0.26 -6.09 58.26
N VAL A 416 -0.33 -6.04 59.58
CA VAL A 416 0.64 -5.46 60.55
C VAL A 416 2.06 -6.05 60.48
N ASP A 417 2.35 -6.97 59.54
CA ASP A 417 3.61 -7.74 59.49
C ASP A 417 4.70 -7.17 58.53
N GLU A 418 4.42 -6.11 57.76
CA GLU A 418 5.38 -5.56 56.78
C GLU A 418 6.49 -4.67 57.38
N HIS A 419 6.47 -4.40 58.69
CA HIS A 419 7.47 -3.51 59.32
C HIS A 419 8.86 -4.15 59.53
N ASN A 420 9.01 -5.46 59.30
CA ASN A 420 10.27 -6.18 59.58
C ASN A 420 11.10 -6.54 58.34
N ARG A 421 10.75 -6.09 57.13
CA ARG A 421 11.53 -6.34 55.89
C ARG A 421 12.12 -5.07 55.25
N VAL A 422 12.53 -4.11 56.06
CA VAL A 422 13.36 -2.99 55.59
C VAL A 422 14.82 -3.44 55.50
N THR A 423 15.15 -4.17 54.44
CA THR A 423 16.54 -4.46 54.07
C THR A 423 16.82 -3.99 52.65
N GLY A 424 17.60 -2.90 52.58
CA GLY A 424 18.65 -2.67 51.58
C GLY A 424 18.25 -2.30 50.15
N GLN A 425 18.02 -1.00 49.87
CA GLN A 425 18.64 -0.23 48.76
C GLN A 425 17.89 1.08 48.43
N MET A 426 16.63 1.26 48.85
CA MET A 426 15.92 2.55 48.79
C MET A 426 15.17 2.84 50.10
N MET A 427 15.37 4.04 50.63
CA MET A 427 14.55 4.60 51.71
C MET A 427 13.33 5.28 51.06
N ASP A 428 12.31 4.50 50.68
CA ASP A 428 11.03 5.10 50.26
C ASP A 428 10.47 5.88 51.46
N GLY A 429 10.44 7.21 51.36
CA GLY A 429 9.79 8.07 52.36
C GLY A 429 8.30 7.77 52.47
N THR A 430 7.62 8.35 53.46
CA THR A 430 6.17 8.19 53.68
C THR A 430 5.30 8.65 52.49
N THR A 431 5.89 9.35 51.51
CA THR A 431 5.26 9.88 50.29
C THR A 431 5.50 8.99 49.07
N VAL A 432 4.51 8.89 48.18
CA VAL A 432 4.60 8.18 46.89
C VAL A 432 5.81 8.66 46.07
N ASN A 433 6.55 7.72 45.49
CA ASN A 433 7.67 8.02 44.59
C ASN A 433 7.16 8.45 43.20
N VAL A 434 7.00 9.75 43.01
CA VAL A 434 6.48 10.38 41.78
C VAL A 434 7.31 10.03 40.55
N ASP A 435 8.63 9.83 40.69
CA ASP A 435 9.51 9.51 39.55
C ASP A 435 9.17 8.17 38.90
N VAL A 436 8.59 7.24 39.66
CA VAL A 436 8.19 5.91 39.16
C VAL A 436 6.74 5.93 38.68
N THR A 437 5.84 6.55 39.46
CA THR A 437 4.38 6.42 39.26
C THR A 437 3.81 7.44 38.27
N ALA A 438 4.40 8.62 38.14
CA ALA A 438 3.90 9.69 37.28
C ALA A 438 3.78 9.31 35.80
N PRO A 439 4.79 8.71 35.13
CA PRO A 439 4.68 8.41 33.70
C PRO A 439 3.56 7.40 33.38
N GLY A 440 3.38 6.37 34.23
CA GLY A 440 2.27 5.42 34.09
C GLY A 440 0.90 6.07 34.30
N ALA A 441 0.77 6.93 35.30
CA ALA A 441 -0.48 7.64 35.57
C ALA A 441 -0.86 8.64 34.47
N MET A 442 0.10 9.40 33.94
CA MET A 442 -0.13 10.35 32.83
C MET A 442 -0.61 9.64 31.56
N ILE A 443 0.00 8.50 31.22
CA ILE A 443 -0.41 7.68 30.08
C ILE A 443 -1.79 7.08 30.28
N ALA A 444 -2.08 6.56 31.48
CA ALA A 444 -3.40 6.02 31.79
C ALA A 444 -4.50 7.06 31.58
N LEU A 445 -4.31 8.28 32.13
CA LEU A 445 -5.25 9.39 31.93
C LEU A 445 -5.39 9.75 30.44
N ALA A 446 -4.29 9.81 29.69
CA ALA A 446 -4.31 10.13 28.26
C ALA A 446 -5.14 9.14 27.45
N LEU A 447 -5.05 7.83 27.76
CA LEU A 447 -5.77 6.78 27.05
C LEU A 447 -7.23 6.63 27.54
N MET A 448 -7.49 6.84 28.82
CA MET A 448 -8.83 6.83 29.41
C MET A 448 -9.71 7.93 28.80
N PHE A 449 -9.16 9.15 28.68
CA PHE A 449 -9.85 10.34 28.16
C PHE A 449 -9.48 10.64 26.70
N LEU A 450 -9.01 9.65 25.95
CA LEU A 450 -8.56 9.80 24.57
C LEU A 450 -9.68 10.35 23.68
N LYS A 451 -9.44 11.49 23.01
CA LYS A 451 -10.40 12.20 22.15
C LYS A 451 -11.73 12.59 22.84
N SER A 452 -11.71 12.78 24.16
CA SER A 452 -12.90 13.24 24.91
C SER A 452 -13.09 14.76 24.90
N GLU A 453 -12.05 15.54 24.58
CA GLU A 453 -12.04 17.01 24.72
C GLU A 453 -12.36 17.52 26.14
N SER A 454 -12.13 16.68 27.17
CA SER A 454 -12.42 17.03 28.56
C SER A 454 -11.46 18.08 29.10
N GLU A 455 -11.92 19.33 29.19
CA GLU A 455 -11.14 20.45 29.72
C GLU A 455 -10.82 20.30 31.21
N VAL A 456 -11.68 19.62 31.98
CA VAL A 456 -11.51 19.41 33.43
C VAL A 456 -10.22 18.64 33.72
N ILE A 457 -10.00 17.52 33.02
CA ILE A 457 -8.81 16.68 33.20
C ILE A 457 -7.56 17.41 32.71
N VAL A 458 -7.66 18.10 31.57
CA VAL A 458 -6.53 18.86 30.99
C VAL A 458 -6.11 20.02 31.87
N SER A 459 -7.05 20.65 32.59
CA SER A 459 -6.75 21.73 33.55
C SER A 459 -5.96 21.23 34.76
N ARG A 460 -6.15 19.97 35.19
CA ARG A 460 -5.37 19.33 36.26
C ARG A 460 -3.98 18.88 35.79
N LEU A 461 -3.80 18.61 34.49
CA LEU A 461 -2.51 18.30 33.86
C LEU A 461 -1.77 19.58 33.43
N THR A 462 -1.42 20.45 34.38
CA THR A 462 -0.74 21.71 34.05
C THR A 462 0.72 21.50 33.61
N ILE A 463 1.11 22.23 32.56
CA ILE A 463 2.53 22.46 32.24
C ILE A 463 3.04 23.48 33.28
N PRO A 464 4.20 23.27 33.91
CA PRO A 464 4.77 24.21 34.87
C PRO A 464 4.76 25.66 34.36
N GLN A 465 4.12 26.56 35.12
CA GLN A 465 3.99 27.99 34.79
C GLN A 465 4.92 28.89 35.61
N THR A 466 5.54 28.34 36.66
CA THR A 466 6.44 29.07 37.55
C THR A 466 7.85 28.46 37.52
N HIS A 467 8.88 29.26 37.80
CA HIS A 467 10.26 28.76 37.92
C HIS A 467 10.39 27.68 38.99
N PHE A 468 9.64 27.82 40.09
CA PHE A 468 9.62 26.84 41.19
C PHE A 468 9.08 25.48 40.75
N ASP A 469 7.98 25.46 40.00
CA ASP A 469 7.40 24.20 39.50
C ASP A 469 8.30 23.52 38.46
N LEU A 470 9.06 24.29 37.68
CA LEU A 470 10.02 23.77 36.70
C LEU A 470 11.19 23.03 37.36
N GLN A 471 11.66 23.50 38.53
CA GLN A 471 12.74 22.84 39.27
C GLN A 471 12.31 21.50 39.89
N TYR A 472 11.01 21.30 40.14
CA TYR A 472 10.48 20.09 40.78
C TYR A 472 10.04 19.00 39.79
N VAL A 473 9.83 19.35 38.51
CA VAL A 473 9.32 18.42 37.48
C VAL A 473 10.41 18.07 36.48
N ARG A 474 10.72 16.78 36.34
CA ARG A 474 11.68 16.29 35.35
C ARG A 474 11.24 16.66 33.90
N PRO A 475 12.16 17.11 33.02
CA PRO A 475 11.82 17.53 31.65
C PRO A 475 11.09 16.45 30.81
N ASP A 476 11.46 15.18 30.95
CA ASP A 476 10.78 14.07 30.25
C ASP A 476 9.29 13.96 30.62
N PHE A 477 8.94 14.27 31.87
CA PHE A 477 7.56 14.26 32.33
C PHE A 477 6.78 15.43 31.73
N ILE A 478 7.44 16.56 31.48
CA ILE A 478 6.83 17.69 30.76
C ILE A 478 6.45 17.25 29.34
N MET A 479 7.33 16.53 28.63
CA MET A 479 7.01 15.96 27.32
C MET A 479 5.79 15.03 27.38
N LEU A 480 5.73 14.12 28.36
CA LEU A 480 4.57 13.23 28.55
C LEU A 480 3.29 13.98 28.90
N ARG A 481 3.35 15.07 29.69
CA ARG A 481 2.19 15.94 29.97
C ARG A 481 1.67 16.60 28.70
N VAL A 482 2.56 17.12 27.84
CA VAL A 482 2.16 17.72 26.56
C VAL A 482 1.48 16.69 25.66
N ILE A 483 2.05 15.48 25.55
CA ILE A 483 1.45 14.38 24.78
C ILE A 483 0.08 14.03 25.34
N ALA A 484 -0.04 13.83 26.66
CA ALA A 484 -1.31 13.48 27.30
C ALA A 484 -2.40 14.53 27.07
N ARG A 485 -2.09 15.82 27.26
CA ARG A 485 -3.04 16.93 27.03
C ARG A 485 -3.51 16.97 25.58
N ASN A 486 -2.60 16.79 24.63
CA ASN A 486 -2.93 16.83 23.20
C ASN A 486 -3.75 15.60 22.76
N LEU A 487 -3.50 14.43 23.33
CA LEU A 487 -4.30 13.23 23.05
C LEU A 487 -5.75 13.35 23.58
N ILE A 488 -5.94 14.05 24.69
CA ILE A 488 -7.28 14.38 25.22
C ILE A 488 -7.94 15.44 24.33
N MET A 489 -7.22 16.53 24.02
CA MET A 489 -7.65 17.64 23.15
C MET A 489 -7.30 17.40 21.67
N TRP A 490 -7.75 16.25 21.14
CA TRP A 490 -7.39 15.74 19.82
C TRP A 490 -7.83 16.64 18.65
N GLY A 491 -8.99 17.28 18.78
CA GLY A 491 -9.59 18.15 17.76
C GLY A 491 -8.81 19.45 17.54
N ARG A 492 -8.07 19.91 18.56
CA ARG A 492 -7.31 21.17 18.51
C ARG A 492 -5.95 21.05 17.82
N ILE A 493 -5.54 19.85 17.41
CA ILE A 493 -4.22 19.64 16.78
C ILE A 493 -4.27 20.02 15.30
N HIS A 494 -3.48 21.02 14.89
CA HIS A 494 -3.34 21.40 13.48
C HIS A 494 -1.88 21.64 13.06
N PRO A 495 -1.50 21.33 11.81
CA PRO A 495 -0.13 21.41 11.33
C PRO A 495 0.25 22.87 11.03
N SER A 496 0.52 23.65 12.08
CA SER A 496 1.02 25.03 11.96
C SER A 496 2.07 25.35 13.01
N LYS A 497 2.96 26.30 12.70
CA LYS A 497 3.95 26.82 13.66
C LYS A 497 3.27 27.50 14.83
N ASP A 498 2.21 28.26 14.56
CA ASP A 498 1.45 29.00 15.58
C ASP A 498 0.85 28.06 16.63
N TRP A 499 0.36 26.89 16.21
CA TRP A 499 -0.12 25.86 17.12
C TRP A 499 0.97 25.35 18.07
N ILE A 500 2.14 24.99 17.54
CA ILE A 500 3.25 24.51 18.38
C ILE A 500 3.68 25.60 19.35
N GLN A 501 3.75 26.86 18.91
CA GLN A 501 4.08 28.00 19.78
C GLN A 501 3.02 28.25 20.87
N SER A 502 1.74 27.94 20.60
CA SER A 502 0.67 28.08 21.59
C SER A 502 0.78 27.10 22.77
N GLN A 503 1.48 25.98 22.60
CA GLN A 503 1.70 24.97 23.66
C GLN A 503 2.76 25.39 24.68
N ILE A 504 3.57 26.40 24.35
CA ILE A 504 4.72 26.82 25.16
C ILE A 504 4.25 27.89 26.18
N PRO A 505 4.44 27.68 27.49
CA PRO A 505 4.19 28.69 28.53
C PRO A 505 4.96 30.00 28.30
N GLU A 506 4.37 31.13 28.69
CA GLU A 506 4.99 32.46 28.50
C GLU A 506 6.32 32.62 29.25
N ILE A 507 6.45 32.01 30.43
CA ILE A 507 7.70 31.96 31.20
C ILE A 507 8.86 31.35 30.38
N ILE A 508 8.61 30.25 29.68
CA ILE A 508 9.61 29.57 28.84
C ILE A 508 9.87 30.37 27.57
N LYS A 509 8.82 30.94 26.93
CA LYS A 509 8.99 31.81 25.77
C LYS A 509 9.87 33.02 26.07
N ASN A 510 9.66 33.65 27.23
CA ASN A 510 10.42 34.83 27.65
C ASN A 510 11.88 34.46 27.98
N GLY A 511 12.11 33.35 28.70
CA GLY A 511 13.46 32.86 28.98
C GLY A 511 14.26 32.52 27.71
N VAL A 512 13.64 31.89 26.73
CA VAL A 512 14.29 31.53 25.45
C VAL A 512 14.49 32.75 24.54
N LYS A 513 13.63 33.78 24.61
CA LYS A 513 13.84 35.06 23.92
C LYS A 513 14.98 35.87 24.57
N GLY A 514 15.10 35.82 25.90
CA GLY A 514 16.17 36.47 26.67
C GLY A 514 17.57 35.95 26.35
N LEU A 515 17.69 34.74 25.81
CA LEU A 515 18.95 34.15 25.33
C LEU A 515 19.65 34.95 24.20
N ARG A 516 18.96 35.94 23.61
CA ARG A 516 19.49 36.81 22.55
C ARG A 516 20.12 38.10 23.05
N ASP A 517 19.84 38.50 24.29
CA ASP A 517 20.36 39.73 24.89
C ASP A 517 21.42 39.36 25.94
N ASP A 518 22.71 39.55 25.63
CA ASP A 518 23.89 39.30 26.49
C ASP A 518 23.94 40.19 27.77
N THR A 519 22.81 40.72 28.25
CA THR A 519 22.78 41.83 29.23
C THR A 519 22.03 41.56 30.53
N MET A 520 21.58 40.33 30.81
CA MET A 520 20.92 40.00 32.07
C MET A 520 21.68 38.89 32.83
N ASP A 521 22.14 39.21 34.04
CA ASP A 521 22.62 38.25 35.05
C ASP A 521 21.44 37.35 35.51
N ILE A 522 21.07 36.38 34.68
CA ILE A 522 20.21 35.26 35.08
C ILE A 522 21.15 34.11 35.45
N ASP A 523 20.95 33.51 36.63
CA ASP A 523 21.75 32.35 37.06
C ASP A 523 21.76 31.28 35.94
N GLU A 524 22.95 30.85 35.52
CA GLU A 524 23.15 29.88 34.41
C GLU A 524 22.29 28.60 34.59
N MET A 525 22.07 28.18 35.84
CA MET A 525 21.30 26.98 36.21
C MET A 525 19.79 27.10 35.93
N ASP A 526 19.21 28.30 36.03
CA ASP A 526 17.81 28.53 35.70
C ASP A 526 17.60 28.55 34.17
N THR A 527 18.61 28.99 33.40
CA THR A 527 18.55 28.99 31.93
C THR A 527 18.59 27.58 31.34
N GLU A 528 19.42 26.67 31.87
CA GLU A 528 19.45 25.26 31.46
C GLU A 528 18.09 24.57 31.62
N THR A 529 17.45 24.71 32.78
CA THR A 529 16.14 24.09 33.07
C THR A 529 15.05 24.59 32.12
N ILE A 530 15.05 25.90 31.81
CA ILE A 530 14.09 26.51 30.87
C ILE A 530 14.30 25.97 29.46
N VAL A 531 15.55 25.84 29.01
CA VAL A 531 15.87 25.36 27.67
C VAL A 531 15.55 23.87 27.52
N GLN A 532 15.86 23.05 28.54
CA GLN A 532 15.48 21.63 28.58
C GLN A 532 13.95 21.45 28.54
N ALA A 533 13.20 22.28 29.27
CA ALA A 533 11.74 22.28 29.22
C ALA A 533 11.20 22.69 27.84
N TYR A 534 11.77 23.73 27.20
CA TYR A 534 11.41 24.16 25.85
C TYR A 534 11.56 23.02 24.82
N VAL A 535 12.72 22.36 24.81
CA VAL A 535 13.03 21.28 23.87
C VAL A 535 12.05 20.10 24.04
N ASN A 536 11.76 19.70 25.28
CA ASN A 536 10.83 18.61 25.59
C ASN A 536 9.36 18.95 25.26
N ILE A 537 8.93 20.21 25.45
CA ILE A 537 7.57 20.66 25.06
C ILE A 537 7.41 20.61 23.54
N VAL A 538 8.38 21.14 22.80
CA VAL A 538 8.36 21.13 21.33
C VAL A 538 8.39 19.69 20.80
N ALA A 539 9.23 18.82 21.36
CA ALA A 539 9.26 17.41 20.99
C ALA A 539 7.91 16.71 21.27
N GLY A 540 7.29 16.94 22.43
CA GLY A 540 5.97 16.41 22.77
C GLY A 540 4.85 16.87 21.84
N ALA A 541 4.88 18.14 21.41
CA ALA A 541 3.95 18.68 20.41
C ALA A 541 4.14 18.01 19.04
N CYS A 542 5.38 17.82 18.60
CA CYS A 542 5.71 17.12 17.35
C CYS A 542 5.27 15.64 17.36
N ILE A 543 5.43 14.93 18.48
CA ILE A 543 4.94 13.55 18.64
C ILE A 543 3.42 13.50 18.54
N SER A 544 2.74 14.45 19.19
CA SER A 544 1.27 14.56 19.13
C SER A 544 0.78 14.79 17.70
N LEU A 545 1.49 15.65 16.94
CA LEU A 545 1.22 15.88 15.52
C LEU A 545 1.45 14.61 14.69
N GLY A 546 2.51 13.85 14.98
CA GLY A 546 2.80 12.57 14.34
C GLY A 546 1.70 11.52 14.56
N LEU A 547 1.20 11.40 15.79
CA LEU A 547 0.08 10.50 16.14
C LEU A 547 -1.23 10.94 15.47
N ARG A 548 -1.49 12.26 15.40
CA ARG A 548 -2.69 12.84 14.80
C ARG A 548 -2.83 12.56 13.30
N PHE A 549 -1.72 12.67 12.59
CA PHE A 549 -1.63 12.54 11.14
C PHE A 549 -0.98 11.22 10.71
N ALA A 550 -1.04 10.19 11.56
CA ALA A 550 -0.42 8.90 11.29
C ALA A 550 -0.95 8.28 9.98
N GLY A 551 -0.05 8.03 9.04
CA GLY A 551 -0.38 7.44 7.74
C GLY A 551 -1.25 8.31 6.82
N THR A 552 -1.50 9.59 7.11
CA THR A 552 -2.33 10.46 6.24
C THR A 552 -1.56 10.98 5.02
N LYS A 553 -0.22 11.03 5.11
CA LYS A 553 0.67 11.67 4.11
C LYS A 553 0.39 13.16 3.89
N ASP A 554 -0.07 13.85 4.93
CA ASP A 554 -0.31 15.28 4.87
C ASP A 554 1.00 16.06 4.63
N ALA A 555 1.00 16.91 3.59
CA ALA A 555 2.20 17.66 3.20
C ALA A 555 2.54 18.78 4.20
N ASN A 556 1.55 19.43 4.81
CA ASN A 556 1.79 20.52 5.75
C ASN A 556 2.43 19.99 7.05
N ALA A 557 1.90 18.88 7.57
CA ALA A 557 2.47 18.20 8.73
C ALA A 557 3.89 17.68 8.43
N GLN A 558 4.12 17.14 7.23
CA GLN A 558 5.43 16.68 6.79
C GLN A 558 6.45 17.82 6.72
N GLU A 559 6.10 18.95 6.11
CA GLU A 559 6.97 20.12 5.97
C GLU A 559 7.32 20.70 7.34
N LEU A 560 6.32 20.90 8.20
CA LEU A 560 6.51 21.43 9.56
C LEU A 560 7.46 20.55 10.38
N LEU A 561 7.21 19.23 10.43
CA LEU A 561 8.08 18.30 11.16
C LEU A 561 9.49 18.25 10.57
N TYR A 562 9.63 18.37 9.26
CA TYR A 562 10.93 18.42 8.60
C TYR A 562 11.70 19.70 8.95
N GLU A 563 11.05 20.86 8.99
CA GLU A 563 11.66 22.11 9.42
C GLU A 563 12.14 22.04 10.87
N TYR A 564 11.34 21.48 11.79
CA TYR A 564 11.79 21.26 13.17
C TYR A 564 12.94 20.26 13.26
N ALA A 565 12.89 19.16 12.50
CA ALA A 565 14.02 18.21 12.45
C ALA A 565 15.30 18.86 11.92
N ALA A 566 15.21 19.68 10.87
CA ALA A 566 16.34 20.43 10.33
C ALA A 566 16.84 21.48 11.34
N TYR A 567 15.95 22.12 12.09
CA TYR A 567 16.29 23.06 13.15
C TYR A 567 17.11 22.39 14.27
N PHE A 568 16.61 21.29 14.86
CA PHE A 568 17.34 20.54 15.88
C PHE A 568 18.67 19.98 15.36
N LEU A 569 18.72 19.57 14.10
CA LEU A 569 19.97 19.12 13.48
C LEU A 569 21.02 20.23 13.38
N ASN A 570 20.60 21.44 13.00
CA ASN A 570 21.49 22.60 12.87
C ASN A 570 22.07 23.06 14.22
N GLU A 571 21.33 22.91 15.32
CA GLU A 571 21.82 23.22 16.67
C GLU A 571 22.89 22.22 17.15
N ILE A 572 22.80 20.94 16.75
CA ILE A 572 23.79 19.92 17.13
C ILE A 572 25.08 20.05 16.30
N LYS A 573 24.97 20.37 15.01
CA LYS A 573 26.12 20.68 14.14
C LYS A 573 25.69 21.69 13.08
N PRO A 574 26.33 22.88 13.00
CA PRO A 574 25.94 23.88 12.02
C PRO A 574 26.34 23.42 10.62
N VAL A 575 25.42 22.79 9.90
CA VAL A 575 25.55 22.55 8.46
C VAL A 575 25.12 23.86 7.80
N SER A 576 26.07 24.62 7.26
CA SER A 576 25.79 25.88 6.57
C SER A 576 24.80 25.65 5.41
N THR A 577 23.63 26.30 5.38
CA THR A 577 23.32 27.49 4.54
C THR A 577 21.87 28.00 4.71
N THR A 578 21.72 29.32 4.51
CA THR A 578 20.53 30.05 4.03
C THR A 578 19.18 29.73 4.66
N ASN A 579 18.86 30.33 5.80
CA ASN A 579 17.54 30.91 6.07
C ASN A 579 17.66 31.87 7.27
N ARG A 580 17.13 33.09 7.14
CA ARG A 580 16.87 33.98 8.30
C ARG A 580 15.83 33.28 9.16
N SER A 581 16.23 32.47 10.14
CA SER A 581 15.28 31.69 10.95
C SER A 581 14.74 32.50 12.14
N THR A 582 13.41 32.42 12.30
CA THR A 582 12.61 32.92 13.43
C THR A 582 12.82 32.11 14.72
N PHE A 583 13.61 31.03 14.67
CA PHE A 583 13.85 30.12 15.79
C PHE A 583 14.96 30.64 16.74
N PRO A 584 14.94 30.27 18.04
CA PRO A 584 16.03 30.59 18.97
C PRO A 584 17.31 29.84 18.59
N LYS A 585 18.49 30.44 18.81
CA LYS A 585 19.80 29.84 18.48
C LYS A 585 20.62 29.72 19.77
N GLY A 586 21.52 28.73 19.84
CA GLY A 586 22.41 28.55 20.99
C GLY A 586 21.88 27.56 22.03
N LEU A 587 20.94 26.68 21.65
CA LEU A 587 20.37 25.69 22.58
C LEU A 587 21.43 24.67 23.06
N SER A 588 22.43 24.39 22.22
CA SER A 588 23.48 23.41 22.49
C SER A 588 24.47 23.82 23.58
N GLN A 589 24.45 25.09 24.02
CA GLN A 589 25.24 25.56 25.16
C GLN A 589 24.61 25.19 26.50
N TYR A 590 23.28 25.03 26.53
CA TYR A 590 22.49 24.86 27.75
C TYR A 590 21.82 23.48 27.87
N VAL A 591 21.91 22.63 26.85
CA VAL A 591 21.31 21.30 26.84
C VAL A 591 22.36 20.28 26.44
N ASP A 592 22.34 19.13 27.11
CA ASP A 592 23.19 18.01 26.77
C ASP A 592 22.90 17.51 25.34
N ARG A 593 23.96 17.10 24.66
CA ARG A 593 23.86 16.56 23.31
C ARG A 593 22.91 15.35 23.22
N GLY A 594 22.81 14.56 24.29
CA GLY A 594 21.95 13.37 24.36
C GLY A 594 20.47 13.72 24.25
N THR A 595 19.96 14.64 25.07
CA THR A 595 18.57 15.09 25.04
C THR A 595 18.19 15.72 23.70
N LEU A 596 19.08 16.54 23.10
CA LEU A 596 18.85 17.10 21.75
C LEU A 596 18.78 16.01 20.67
N GLU A 597 19.65 15.00 20.75
CA GLU A 597 19.62 13.86 19.83
C GLU A 597 18.34 13.04 20.02
N ILE A 598 17.91 12.73 21.25
CA ILE A 598 16.66 12.01 21.52
C ILE A 598 15.47 12.77 20.92
N CYS A 599 15.36 14.08 21.19
CA CYS A 599 14.27 14.91 20.66
C CYS A 599 14.27 14.94 19.13
N LEU A 600 15.44 15.09 18.49
CA LEU A 600 15.58 15.01 17.04
C LEU A 600 15.06 13.67 16.50
N HIS A 601 15.47 12.55 17.10
CA HIS A 601 15.06 11.22 16.65
C HIS A 601 13.57 10.96 16.86
N LEU A 602 12.97 11.45 17.95
CA LEU A 602 11.52 11.37 18.18
C LEU A 602 10.72 12.20 17.17
N ILE A 603 11.19 13.39 16.80
CA ILE A 603 10.58 14.22 15.74
C ILE A 603 10.68 13.51 14.38
N VAL A 604 11.83 12.92 14.07
CA VAL A 604 12.06 12.17 12.83
C VAL A 604 11.22 10.89 12.78
N LEU A 605 11.06 10.21 13.90
CA LEU A 605 10.16 9.07 14.02
C LEU A 605 8.71 9.48 13.77
N SER A 606 8.28 10.61 14.34
CA SER A 606 6.96 11.21 14.11
C SER A 606 6.73 11.57 12.64
N LEU A 607 7.75 12.14 11.98
CA LEU A 607 7.74 12.41 10.54
C LEU A 607 7.56 11.12 9.70
N SER A 608 8.22 10.02 10.10
CA SER A 608 8.03 8.71 9.47
C SER A 608 6.65 8.09 9.73
N VAL A 609 6.03 8.37 10.88
CA VAL A 609 4.66 7.92 11.20
C VAL A 609 3.63 8.64 10.32
N VAL A 610 3.78 9.95 10.09
CA VAL A 610 2.92 10.71 9.14
C VAL A 610 3.05 10.17 7.72
N MET A 611 4.30 9.93 7.30
CA MET A 611 4.63 9.45 5.96
C MET A 611 4.67 7.91 5.86
N ALA A 612 4.03 7.19 6.78
CA ALA A 612 4.12 5.73 6.85
C ALA A 612 3.65 5.06 5.55
N GLY A 613 4.44 4.09 5.07
CA GLY A 613 4.19 3.35 3.82
C GLY A 613 4.30 4.18 2.53
N SER A 614 4.60 5.50 2.60
CA SER A 614 4.67 6.38 1.43
C SER A 614 5.96 6.22 0.60
N GLY A 615 7.08 5.87 1.25
CA GLY A 615 8.40 5.87 0.63
C GLY A 615 8.91 7.26 0.24
N HIS A 616 8.51 8.33 0.96
CA HIS A 616 8.88 9.71 0.66
C HIS A 616 10.40 9.95 0.62
N LEU A 617 10.89 10.49 -0.51
CA LEU A 617 12.33 10.53 -0.80
C LEU A 617 13.10 11.52 0.08
N GLN A 618 12.55 12.71 0.36
CA GLN A 618 13.23 13.72 1.18
C GLN A 618 13.39 13.24 2.63
N THR A 619 12.35 12.63 3.20
CA THR A 619 12.38 11.99 4.52
C THR A 619 13.40 10.84 4.53
N PHE A 620 13.43 10.01 3.48
CA PHE A 620 14.41 8.92 3.38
C PHE A 620 15.86 9.43 3.33
N ARG A 621 16.13 10.52 2.61
CA ARG A 621 17.47 11.14 2.56
C ARG A 621 17.91 11.63 3.94
N LEU A 622 17.01 12.24 4.71
CA LEU A 622 17.28 12.66 6.09
C LEU A 622 17.61 11.46 6.98
N LEU A 623 16.80 10.39 6.93
CA LEU A 623 17.04 9.16 7.70
C LEU A 623 18.39 8.51 7.33
N ARG A 624 18.71 8.45 6.04
CA ARG A 624 20.01 7.95 5.55
C ARG A 624 21.17 8.80 6.07
N PHE A 625 21.01 10.11 6.09
CA PHE A 625 22.00 11.03 6.65
C PHE A 625 22.23 10.77 8.15
N LEU A 626 21.16 10.70 8.95
CA LEU A 626 21.25 10.44 10.40
C LEU A 626 21.87 9.07 10.71
N ARG A 627 21.55 8.04 9.92
CA ARG A 627 22.17 6.70 10.03
C ARG A 627 23.68 6.72 9.78
N ASN A 628 24.14 7.53 8.83
CA ASN A 628 25.56 7.61 8.47
C ASN A 628 26.36 8.56 9.39
N ARG A 629 25.71 9.57 10.00
CA ARG A 629 26.35 10.49 10.96
C ARG A 629 26.92 9.75 12.17
N SER A 630 26.18 8.77 12.67
CA SER A 630 26.51 8.02 13.88
C SER A 630 27.79 7.17 13.76
N SER A 631 28.31 6.93 12.54
CA SER A 631 29.57 6.20 12.34
C SER A 631 30.83 7.07 12.25
N VAL A 632 30.70 8.38 11.96
CA VAL A 632 31.87 9.26 11.73
C VAL A 632 32.34 9.93 13.03
N ASP A 633 31.41 10.30 13.92
CA ASP A 633 31.74 10.93 15.20
C ASP A 633 32.42 9.94 16.19
N GLY A 634 32.27 8.63 15.97
CA GLY A 634 33.00 7.60 16.71
C GLY A 634 34.51 7.63 16.46
N HIS A 635 34.95 8.04 15.27
CA HIS A 635 36.37 8.21 14.94
C HIS A 635 37.00 9.42 15.63
N ALA A 636 36.24 10.51 15.82
CA ALA A 636 36.71 11.72 16.48
C ALA A 636 36.78 11.57 18.01
N ASN A 637 35.84 10.83 18.61
CA ASN A 637 35.84 10.58 20.06
C ASN A 637 36.93 9.60 20.52
N TYR A 638 37.42 8.70 19.66
CA TYR A 638 38.53 7.80 20.02
C TYR A 638 39.84 8.56 20.30
N GLY A 639 40.12 9.61 19.53
CA GLY A 639 41.28 10.49 19.75
C GLY A 639 41.20 11.26 21.07
N ILE A 640 39.99 11.70 21.45
CA ILE A 640 39.74 12.39 22.74
C ILE A 640 39.80 11.39 23.90
N GLN A 641 39.26 10.18 23.74
CA GLN A 641 39.35 9.09 24.73
C GLN A 641 40.79 8.64 24.97
N MET A 642 41.60 8.50 23.92
CA MET A 642 43.02 8.18 24.05
C MET A 642 43.83 9.34 24.64
N ALA A 643 43.49 10.60 24.33
CA ALA A 643 44.15 11.76 24.95
C ALA A 643 43.84 11.86 26.47
N VAL A 644 42.60 11.55 26.88
CA VAL A 644 42.20 11.49 28.31
C VAL A 644 42.85 10.30 29.03
N MET A 645 42.94 9.13 28.38
CA MET A 645 43.60 7.94 28.93
C MET A 645 45.13 8.10 29.02
N SER A 646 45.77 8.79 28.07
CA SER A 646 47.22 9.03 28.03
C SER A 646 47.69 10.12 28.99
N SER A 647 46.80 11.03 29.42
CA SER A 647 47.12 12.11 30.36
C SER A 647 47.08 11.67 31.83
N CYS A 648 46.51 10.49 32.13
CA CYS A 648 46.50 9.91 33.47
C CYS A 648 47.65 8.91 33.66
N LYS A 649 48.90 9.40 33.74
CA LYS A 649 49.95 8.64 34.44
C LYS A 649 49.72 8.78 35.95
N PRO A 650 49.75 7.69 36.73
CA PRO A 650 49.66 7.80 38.18
C PRO A 650 50.94 8.47 38.68
N LEU A 651 50.84 9.71 39.16
CA LEU A 651 51.86 10.37 39.97
C LEU A 651 51.94 9.66 41.33
N LYS A 652 52.57 8.48 41.34
CA LYS A 652 53.03 7.80 42.56
C LYS A 652 54.26 8.51 43.10
N HIS A 653 54.11 9.72 43.65
CA HIS A 653 55.07 10.29 44.60
C HIS A 653 54.48 11.54 45.24
N LEU A 654 53.65 11.35 46.26
CA LEU A 654 53.47 12.22 47.43
C LEU A 654 52.36 11.59 48.29
N GLY A 655 52.75 11.06 49.45
CA GLY A 655 51.86 10.30 50.32
C GLY A 655 50.79 11.17 50.97
N PHE A 656 49.53 10.85 50.70
CA PHE A 656 48.40 11.16 51.56
C PHE A 656 47.41 9.98 51.53
N ASN A 657 47.18 9.38 52.69
CA ASN A 657 46.15 8.38 52.91
C ASN A 657 44.80 9.08 53.16
N ASN A 658 43.75 8.73 52.39
CA ASN A 658 42.40 8.37 52.86
C ASN A 658 41.31 8.55 51.77
N SER A 659 40.51 7.48 51.58
CA SER A 659 39.10 7.45 51.16
C SER A 659 38.61 8.51 50.14
N SER A 660 39.04 8.42 48.89
CA SER A 660 38.35 9.08 47.75
C SER A 660 38.65 8.43 46.38
N SER A 661 39.08 7.17 46.34
CA SER A 661 39.41 6.47 45.07
C SER A 661 38.25 5.71 44.42
N ILE A 662 37.10 5.56 45.08
CA ILE A 662 35.96 4.80 44.54
C ILE A 662 35.00 5.70 43.75
N ALA A 663 34.82 6.96 44.15
CA ALA A 663 33.94 7.92 43.46
C ALA A 663 34.50 8.40 42.10
N TRP A 664 35.83 8.46 41.94
CA TRP A 664 36.48 8.94 40.72
C TRP A 664 36.58 7.89 39.58
N ASN A 665 36.46 6.60 39.88
CA ASN A 665 36.42 5.54 38.87
C ASN A 665 35.01 5.30 38.29
N ILE A 666 33.96 5.67 39.04
CA ILE A 666 32.55 5.49 38.62
C ILE A 666 32.12 6.60 37.65
N THR A 667 32.60 7.83 37.84
CA THR A 667 32.26 8.95 36.95
C THR A 667 32.87 8.79 35.55
N ASN A 668 34.12 8.36 35.41
CA ASN A 668 34.74 8.20 34.09
C ASN A 668 34.24 6.97 33.30
N ALA A 669 33.86 5.87 33.97
CA ALA A 669 33.24 4.71 33.32
C ALA A 669 31.80 4.99 32.86
N SER A 670 31.05 5.80 33.62
CA SER A 670 29.69 6.21 33.25
C SER A 670 29.67 7.16 32.05
N VAL A 671 30.60 8.11 31.93
CA VAL A 671 30.68 9.08 30.81
C VAL A 671 31.10 8.42 29.48
N ALA A 672 32.03 7.46 29.51
CA ALA A 672 32.42 6.70 28.31
C ALA A 672 31.30 5.75 27.82
N ASN A 673 30.55 5.14 28.75
CA ASN A 673 29.38 4.33 28.42
C ASN A 673 28.19 5.18 27.94
N LEU A 674 27.96 6.38 28.49
CA LEU A 674 26.87 7.29 28.08
C LEU A 674 27.01 7.72 26.61
N SER A 675 28.23 8.08 26.17
CA SER A 675 28.46 8.54 24.80
C SER A 675 28.31 7.43 23.74
N SER A 676 28.53 6.16 24.12
CA SER A 676 28.33 5.00 23.25
C SER A 676 26.89 4.45 23.30
N ALA A 677 26.22 4.51 24.45
CA ALA A 677 24.81 4.16 24.64
C ALA A 677 23.87 5.03 23.80
N ASN A 678 24.10 6.36 23.80
CA ASN A 678 23.29 7.32 23.04
C ASN A 678 23.25 7.01 21.53
N ASN A 679 24.32 6.44 20.97
CA ASN A 679 24.37 6.09 19.55
C ASN A 679 23.47 4.89 19.18
N VAL A 680 23.31 3.90 20.07
CA VAL A 680 22.54 2.68 19.79
C VAL A 680 21.03 2.95 19.78
N GLU A 681 20.56 3.78 20.71
CA GLU A 681 19.17 4.24 20.81
C GLU A 681 18.70 4.98 19.57
N CYS A 682 19.51 5.94 19.14
CA CYS A 682 19.28 6.75 17.95
C CYS A 682 19.14 5.85 16.71
N ILE A 683 20.04 4.88 16.57
CA ILE A 683 20.03 3.92 15.46
C ILE A 683 18.77 3.05 15.46
N ARG A 684 18.27 2.61 16.62
CA ARG A 684 17.00 1.86 16.71
C ARG A 684 15.85 2.68 16.18
N THR A 685 15.76 3.93 16.64
CA THR A 685 14.71 4.85 16.22
C THR A 685 14.78 5.15 14.72
N VAL A 686 15.98 5.40 14.17
CA VAL A 686 16.17 5.59 12.73
C VAL A 686 15.82 4.34 11.94
N SER A 687 16.23 3.15 12.40
CA SER A 687 15.93 1.89 11.72
C SER A 687 14.42 1.63 11.69
N LEU A 688 13.74 1.83 12.82
CA LEU A 688 12.29 1.74 12.92
C LEU A 688 11.59 2.79 12.03
N ALA A 689 12.08 4.03 12.02
CA ALA A 689 11.57 5.11 11.18
C ALA A 689 11.73 4.82 9.67
N ILE A 690 12.84 4.19 9.25
CA ILE A 690 13.01 3.67 7.88
C ILE A 690 11.99 2.57 7.60
N GLY A 691 11.80 1.65 8.55
CA GLY A 691 10.81 0.58 8.46
C GLY A 691 9.37 1.11 8.29
N PHE A 692 8.98 2.12 9.06
CA PHE A 692 7.66 2.76 8.95
C PHE A 692 7.46 3.49 7.63
N LEU A 693 8.50 4.17 7.11
CA LEU A 693 8.43 4.84 5.82
C LEU A 693 8.12 3.87 4.66
N PHE A 694 8.61 2.63 4.76
CA PHE A 694 8.41 1.55 3.79
C PHE A 694 7.59 0.38 4.36
N LEU A 695 6.65 0.67 5.25
CA LEU A 695 5.86 -0.34 5.97
C LEU A 695 5.23 -1.38 5.02
N GLY A 696 5.54 -2.66 5.23
CA GLY A 696 5.10 -3.77 4.37
C GLY A 696 5.49 -3.61 2.89
N GLY A 697 6.67 -3.07 2.59
CA GLY A 697 7.09 -2.72 1.23
C GLY A 697 6.28 -1.57 0.59
N GLY A 698 5.51 -0.84 1.39
CA GLY A 698 4.57 0.18 0.96
C GLY A 698 3.12 -0.31 0.79
N THR A 699 2.80 -1.55 1.15
CA THR A 699 1.42 -2.08 1.10
C THR A 699 0.58 -1.70 2.32
N ARG A 700 1.22 -1.31 3.42
CA ARG A 700 0.56 -1.02 4.70
C ARG A 700 0.85 0.39 5.19
N THR A 701 -0.04 0.90 6.01
CA THR A 701 0.07 2.21 6.68
C THR A 701 -0.54 2.15 8.08
N PHE A 702 -0.35 3.18 8.89
CA PHE A 702 -1.04 3.29 10.18
C PHE A 702 -2.45 3.85 10.04
N SER A 703 -3.32 3.49 10.99
CA SER A 703 -4.62 4.12 11.18
C SER A 703 -4.69 4.94 12.47
N THR A 704 -5.70 5.80 12.55
CA THR A 704 -5.91 6.72 13.67
C THR A 704 -7.10 6.32 14.56
N SER A 705 -7.50 5.04 14.52
CA SER A 705 -8.45 4.47 15.47
C SER A 705 -7.94 4.61 16.92
N ASN A 706 -8.84 4.67 17.90
CA ASN A 706 -8.44 4.80 19.32
C ASN A 706 -7.48 3.67 19.74
N SER A 707 -7.79 2.47 19.25
CA SER A 707 -7.02 1.23 19.44
C SER A 707 -5.64 1.28 18.77
N SER A 708 -5.56 1.87 17.56
CA SER A 708 -4.32 2.06 16.82
C SER A 708 -3.43 3.13 17.46
N ILE A 709 -4.01 4.24 17.92
CA ILE A 709 -3.28 5.31 18.63
C ILE A 709 -2.68 4.78 19.93
N ALA A 710 -3.43 3.96 20.69
CA ALA A 710 -2.91 3.35 21.90
C ALA A 710 -1.71 2.42 21.60
N ALA A 711 -1.82 1.57 20.57
CA ALA A 711 -0.73 0.70 20.14
C ALA A 711 0.50 1.47 19.62
N LEU A 712 0.28 2.58 18.90
CA LEU A 712 1.35 3.49 18.47
C LEU A 712 2.00 4.18 19.67
N LEU A 713 1.23 4.69 20.64
CA LEU A 713 1.79 5.33 21.83
C LEU A 713 2.65 4.37 22.65
N ILE A 714 2.22 3.10 22.79
CA ILE A 714 3.01 2.04 23.42
C ILE A 714 4.32 1.84 22.65
N THR A 715 4.25 1.71 21.33
CA THR A 715 5.44 1.46 20.49
C THR A 715 6.39 2.64 20.43
N LEU A 716 5.87 3.87 20.44
CA LEU A 716 6.59 5.13 20.27
C LEU A 716 6.94 5.77 21.61
N TYR A 717 6.79 5.05 22.72
CA TYR A 717 7.06 5.59 24.06
C TYR A 717 8.42 6.30 24.09
N PRO A 718 8.46 7.60 24.47
CA PRO A 718 9.56 8.49 24.13
C PRO A 718 10.86 8.22 24.89
N ARG A 719 10.86 7.37 25.93
CA ARG A 719 12.10 6.90 26.57
C ARG A 719 12.68 5.72 25.83
N LEU A 720 13.91 5.87 25.35
CA LEU A 720 14.66 4.85 24.63
C LEU A 720 15.55 4.03 25.60
N PRO A 721 15.88 2.77 25.26
CA PRO A 721 16.71 1.91 26.12
C PRO A 721 18.22 2.12 25.88
N ASN A 722 18.98 2.36 26.95
CA ASN A 722 20.42 2.73 26.92
C ASN A 722 21.32 1.61 26.38
N GLY A 723 20.84 0.37 26.40
CA GLY A 723 21.56 -0.81 25.95
C GLY A 723 20.66 -1.81 25.23
N PRO A 724 21.23 -2.88 24.66
CA PRO A 724 20.49 -3.98 24.02
C PRO A 724 19.73 -4.88 24.98
N ASN A 725 20.13 -4.95 26.24
CA ASN A 725 19.38 -5.68 27.27
C ASN A 725 18.66 -4.72 28.25
N ASP A 726 18.65 -3.42 27.97
CA ASP A 726 18.01 -2.45 28.86
C ASP A 726 16.47 -2.48 28.67
N ASN A 727 15.77 -2.90 29.72
CA ASN A 727 14.30 -2.91 29.80
C ASN A 727 13.79 -2.02 30.96
N ARG A 728 14.65 -1.17 31.53
CA ARG A 728 14.40 -0.41 32.76
C ARG A 728 13.13 0.43 32.73
N CYS A 729 12.96 1.21 31.65
CA CYS A 729 11.86 2.17 31.50
C CYS A 729 10.71 1.64 30.63
N HIS A 730 10.99 0.67 29.77
CA HIS A 730 10.03 0.16 28.78
C HIS A 730 10.52 -1.17 28.22
N LEU A 731 9.66 -2.18 28.24
CA LEU A 731 9.99 -3.51 27.73
C LEU A 731 10.19 -3.47 26.21
N GLN A 732 11.32 -3.97 25.72
CA GLN A 732 11.66 -3.89 24.28
C GLN A 732 10.67 -4.67 23.38
N ALA A 733 10.03 -5.72 23.89
CA ALA A 733 9.01 -6.48 23.15
C ALA A 733 7.83 -5.60 22.67
N PHE A 734 7.48 -4.56 23.44
CA PHE A 734 6.38 -3.66 23.13
C PHE A 734 6.62 -2.82 21.86
N ARG A 735 7.89 -2.68 21.44
CA ARG A 735 8.24 -1.97 20.19
C ARG A 735 7.71 -2.66 18.93
N HIS A 736 7.21 -3.90 19.02
CA HIS A 736 6.55 -4.60 17.90
C HIS A 736 5.03 -4.43 17.87
N LEU A 737 4.43 -3.76 18.86
CA LEU A 737 2.97 -3.59 18.94
C LEU A 737 2.42 -2.63 17.87
N TYR A 738 3.27 -1.90 17.12
CA TYR A 738 2.84 -1.09 15.96
C TYR A 738 2.08 -1.93 14.94
N VAL A 739 2.32 -3.25 14.89
CA VAL A 739 1.61 -4.18 14.00
C VAL A 739 0.10 -4.10 14.20
N LEU A 740 -0.35 -3.92 15.45
CA LEU A 740 -1.76 -3.77 15.82
C LEU A 740 -2.39 -2.46 15.32
N ALA A 741 -1.57 -1.45 15.00
CA ALA A 741 -1.99 -0.19 14.41
C ALA A 741 -1.90 -0.17 12.87
N THR A 742 -1.41 -1.26 12.25
CA THR A 742 -1.25 -1.32 10.79
C THR A 742 -2.53 -1.74 10.09
N GLU A 743 -2.84 -1.04 9.01
CA GLU A 743 -3.93 -1.35 8.11
C GLU A 743 -3.41 -1.48 6.67
N ALA A 744 -3.99 -2.44 5.94
CA ALA A 744 -3.80 -2.55 4.50
C ALA A 744 -4.77 -1.58 3.82
N ARG A 745 -4.23 -0.48 3.29
CA ARG A 745 -4.98 0.53 2.51
C ARG A 745 -4.48 0.65 1.07
N TRP A 746 -3.60 -0.24 0.67
CA TRP A 746 -3.01 -0.24 -0.67
C TRP A 746 -4.03 -0.69 -1.72
N LEU A 747 -4.12 0.03 -2.82
CA LEU A 747 -4.95 -0.32 -3.95
C LEU A 747 -4.07 -0.51 -5.18
N GLN A 748 -4.18 -1.68 -5.79
CA GLN A 748 -3.51 -2.05 -7.02
C GLN A 748 -4.51 -2.39 -8.09
N THR A 749 -4.21 -1.99 -9.32
CA THR A 749 -4.96 -2.42 -10.49
C THR A 749 -4.25 -3.54 -11.21
N VAL A 750 -5.02 -4.55 -11.61
CA VAL A 750 -4.55 -5.68 -12.41
C VAL A 750 -5.34 -5.69 -13.71
N ASP A 751 -4.62 -5.76 -14.81
CA ASP A 751 -5.25 -5.88 -16.13
C ASP A 751 -5.83 -7.28 -16.31
N VAL A 752 -7.10 -7.36 -16.70
CA VAL A 752 -7.83 -8.64 -16.78
C VAL A 752 -7.27 -9.54 -17.87
N ASP A 753 -6.87 -8.97 -19.00
CA ASP A 753 -6.43 -9.76 -20.14
C ASP A 753 -5.03 -10.37 -19.91
N THR A 754 -4.13 -9.62 -19.26
CA THR A 754 -2.74 -10.05 -19.03
C THR A 754 -2.51 -10.67 -17.66
N GLY A 755 -3.40 -10.43 -16.69
CA GLY A 755 -3.20 -10.82 -15.29
C GLY A 755 -2.06 -10.06 -14.58
N LEU A 756 -1.46 -9.07 -15.25
CA LEU A 756 -0.33 -8.32 -14.73
C LEU A 756 -0.79 -7.02 -14.04
N PRO A 757 -0.06 -6.56 -13.01
CA PRO A 757 -0.38 -5.30 -12.38
C PRO A 757 -0.02 -4.12 -13.29
N VAL A 758 -0.85 -3.08 -13.29
CA VAL A 758 -0.74 -1.92 -14.19
C VAL A 758 -1.04 -0.62 -13.45
N TYR A 759 -0.56 0.52 -13.98
CA TYR A 759 -1.00 1.83 -13.50
C TYR A 759 -2.37 2.20 -14.08
N ALA A 760 -3.26 2.69 -13.23
CA ALA A 760 -4.54 3.26 -13.64
C ALA A 760 -4.80 4.56 -12.86
N PRO A 761 -5.27 5.63 -13.52
CA PRO A 761 -5.70 6.82 -12.80
C PRO A 761 -7.03 6.56 -12.11
N LEU A 762 -7.15 7.04 -10.88
CA LEU A 762 -8.34 6.95 -10.06
C LEU A 762 -8.83 8.36 -9.72
N GLU A 763 -10.14 8.53 -9.68
CA GLU A 763 -10.81 9.67 -9.06
C GLU A 763 -11.44 9.17 -7.77
N VAL A 764 -11.03 9.75 -6.66
CA VAL A 764 -11.53 9.44 -5.32
C VAL A 764 -12.42 10.59 -4.89
N THR A 765 -13.68 10.30 -4.57
CA THR A 765 -14.64 11.29 -4.06
C THR A 765 -14.86 11.10 -2.58
N ILE A 766 -14.86 12.22 -1.89
CA ILE A 766 -15.09 12.31 -0.47
C ILE A 766 -16.53 12.78 -0.23
N LYS A 767 -17.21 12.18 0.74
CA LYS A 767 -18.57 12.53 1.14
C LYS A 767 -18.60 13.93 1.76
N GLU A 768 -19.65 14.69 1.41
CA GLU A 768 -20.00 15.93 2.07
C GLU A 768 -20.29 15.68 3.56
N THR A 769 -19.74 16.54 4.41
CA THR A 769 -20.02 16.58 5.86
C THR A 769 -20.49 17.99 6.22
N GLU A 770 -21.02 18.20 7.42
CA GLU A 770 -21.53 19.51 7.86
C GLU A 770 -20.50 20.65 7.78
N HIS A 771 -19.20 20.33 7.67
CA HIS A 771 -18.10 21.29 7.62
C HIS A 771 -17.34 21.36 6.29
N TYR A 772 -17.52 20.38 5.40
CA TYR A 772 -16.76 20.30 4.15
C TYR A 772 -17.67 19.93 2.98
N SER A 773 -17.55 20.69 1.88
CA SER A 773 -18.21 20.36 0.61
C SER A 773 -17.64 19.06 0.02
N GLU A 774 -18.44 18.35 -0.78
CA GLU A 774 -17.97 17.22 -1.59
C GLU A 774 -16.76 17.63 -2.44
N THR A 775 -15.64 16.91 -2.27
CA THR A 775 -14.40 17.14 -3.00
C THR A 775 -13.96 15.85 -3.69
N SER A 776 -13.42 15.98 -4.90
CA SER A 776 -12.81 14.88 -5.64
C SER A 776 -11.34 15.18 -5.91
N PHE A 777 -10.50 14.15 -5.79
CA PHE A 777 -9.08 14.25 -6.13
C PHE A 777 -8.65 13.03 -6.95
N CYS A 778 -7.60 13.21 -7.75
CA CYS A 778 -7.10 12.18 -8.65
C CYS A 778 -5.81 11.54 -8.11
N GLU A 779 -5.77 10.22 -8.10
CA GLU A 779 -4.63 9.39 -7.71
C GLU A 779 -4.21 8.45 -8.86
N ILE A 780 -3.05 7.83 -8.75
CA ILE A 780 -2.58 6.82 -9.72
C ILE A 780 -2.19 5.55 -8.97
N THR A 781 -2.76 4.41 -9.35
CA THR A 781 -2.41 3.12 -8.76
C THR A 781 -1.03 2.63 -9.22
N PRO A 782 -0.26 1.91 -8.38
CA PRO A 782 -0.57 1.51 -7.01
C PRO A 782 -0.52 2.70 -6.03
N CYS A 783 -1.60 2.92 -5.28
CA CYS A 783 -1.74 4.02 -4.33
C CYS A 783 -2.20 3.52 -2.95
N ILE A 784 -2.18 4.41 -1.94
CA ILE A 784 -2.72 4.13 -0.61
C ILE A 784 -3.99 4.97 -0.48
N LEU A 785 -5.10 4.33 -0.14
CA LEU A 785 -6.37 5.00 0.09
C LEU A 785 -6.39 5.70 1.46
N PRO A 786 -7.17 6.80 1.61
CA PRO A 786 -7.44 7.41 2.91
C PRO A 786 -8.13 6.43 3.87
N GLU A 787 -8.17 6.70 5.17
CA GLU A 787 -8.90 5.85 6.15
C GLU A 787 -10.42 5.82 5.85
N ARG A 788 -11.12 4.69 6.08
CA ARG A 788 -12.59 4.59 5.90
C ARG A 788 -13.34 5.31 7.01
N SER A 789 -12.89 5.12 8.24
CA SER A 789 -13.36 5.78 9.44
C SER A 789 -12.62 7.11 9.62
N ILE A 790 -13.32 8.17 10.05
CA ILE A 790 -12.96 9.00 11.22
C ILE A 790 -14.15 9.93 11.57
N CYS A 791 -14.38 9.99 12.90
CA CYS A 791 -15.11 10.93 13.76
C CYS A 791 -16.22 11.81 13.15
N SER A 792 -17.43 11.57 13.66
CA SER A 792 -18.42 12.62 13.89
C SER A 792 -17.81 13.76 14.70
N GLU A 793 -17.98 15.00 14.21
CA GLU A 793 -17.90 16.26 14.99
C GLU A 793 -16.49 16.88 15.20
N PRO A 794 -16.42 18.18 15.56
CA PRO A 794 -16.41 19.30 14.64
C PRO A 794 -15.03 19.98 14.63
N CYS A 795 -14.50 20.31 13.45
CA CYS A 795 -13.36 21.24 13.36
C CYS A 795 -13.93 22.66 13.29
N GLY A 796 -13.93 23.36 14.42
CA GLY A 796 -14.23 24.78 14.45
C GLY A 796 -13.21 25.56 13.62
N ILE A 797 -13.71 26.21 12.56
CA ILE A 797 -13.08 27.32 11.83
C ILE A 797 -11.89 26.94 10.93
N ILE A 798 -12.17 26.68 9.63
CA ILE A 798 -11.43 27.31 8.51
C ILE A 798 -12.42 27.62 7.38
N GLN A 799 -12.99 28.83 7.43
CA GLN A 799 -13.72 29.44 6.33
C GLN A 799 -12.72 30.15 5.41
N ILE A 800 -11.79 29.42 4.79
CA ILE A 800 -10.87 29.98 3.78
C ILE A 800 -10.54 28.91 2.75
N VAL A 801 -11.42 28.71 1.76
CA VAL A 801 -11.09 28.65 0.31
C VAL A 801 -12.41 28.90 -0.42
N GLY A 802 -12.45 29.95 -1.25
CA GLY A 802 -13.61 30.28 -2.07
C GLY A 802 -14.01 29.13 -2.99
N LYS A 803 -15.29 29.07 -3.34
CA LYS A 803 -15.87 28.19 -4.38
C LYS A 803 -15.00 28.19 -5.64
N VAL A 804 -14.06 27.26 -5.75
CA VAL A 804 -13.54 26.82 -7.04
C VAL A 804 -14.40 25.63 -7.43
N HIS A 805 -15.54 25.91 -8.06
CA HIS A 805 -16.20 24.92 -8.89
C HIS A 805 -15.25 24.59 -10.05
N VAL A 806 -14.38 23.61 -9.85
CA VAL A 806 -13.71 22.97 -10.98
C VAL A 806 -14.77 22.08 -11.62
N ASN A 807 -15.52 22.64 -12.57
CA ASN A 807 -16.32 21.85 -13.49
C ASN A 807 -15.35 20.96 -14.27
N CYS A 808 -15.19 19.72 -13.80
CA CYS A 808 -14.49 18.65 -14.51
C CYS A 808 -15.33 18.25 -15.73
N SER A 809 -15.37 19.15 -16.71
CA SER A 809 -15.99 18.91 -18.00
C SER A 809 -15.14 17.85 -18.67
N ARG A 810 -15.77 16.76 -19.14
CA ARG A 810 -15.20 15.60 -19.85
C ARG A 810 -14.16 15.94 -20.95
N THR A 811 -14.07 17.19 -21.38
CA THR A 811 -13.23 17.73 -22.44
C THR A 811 -11.84 18.23 -22.01
N TYR A 812 -11.56 18.48 -20.73
CA TYR A 812 -10.27 19.08 -20.30
C TYR A 812 -9.14 18.08 -20.04
N LEU A 813 -9.41 16.77 -20.02
CA LEU A 813 -8.39 15.73 -19.81
C LEU A 813 -7.55 15.37 -21.05
N SER A 814 -7.82 15.95 -22.22
CA SER A 814 -7.15 15.61 -23.47
C SER A 814 -5.89 16.42 -23.79
N ALA A 815 -5.59 17.47 -23.02
CA ALA A 815 -4.47 18.37 -23.33
C ALA A 815 -3.52 18.56 -22.13
N ASN A 816 -2.29 18.06 -22.30
CA ASN A 816 -1.08 18.31 -21.49
C ASN A 816 -0.89 17.57 -20.15
N MET A 817 -0.09 16.50 -20.20
CA MET A 817 0.56 15.82 -19.05
C MET A 817 1.42 16.74 -18.16
N SER A 818 1.84 17.91 -18.65
CA SER A 818 2.56 18.91 -17.82
C SER A 818 1.65 19.57 -16.78
N ILE A 819 0.34 19.63 -17.04
CA ILE A 819 -0.67 20.11 -16.08
C ILE A 819 -0.98 19.04 -15.04
N LEU A 820 -0.91 17.75 -15.39
CA LEU A 820 -1.05 16.65 -14.41
C LEU A 820 0.11 16.64 -13.39
N ARG A 821 1.34 17.03 -13.79
CA ARG A 821 2.46 17.23 -12.85
C ARG A 821 2.25 18.41 -11.89
N LYS A 822 1.56 19.48 -12.33
CA LYS A 822 1.15 20.59 -11.45
C LYS A 822 -0.09 20.25 -10.61
N PHE A 823 -1.01 19.43 -11.12
CA PHE A 823 -2.15 18.89 -10.38
C PHE A 823 -1.72 17.87 -9.31
N LEU A 824 -0.68 17.06 -9.56
CA LEU A 824 -0.05 16.19 -8.56
C LEU A 824 0.62 16.97 -7.42
N MET A 825 0.95 18.25 -7.63
CA MET A 825 1.46 19.13 -6.55
C MET A 825 0.34 19.83 -5.78
N CYS A 826 -0.87 19.95 -6.33
CA CYS A 826 -2.04 20.51 -5.63
C CYS A 826 -2.90 19.46 -4.92
N THR A 827 -2.69 18.16 -5.17
CA THR A 827 -3.50 17.07 -4.58
C THR A 827 -3.10 16.68 -3.16
N ALA A 828 -2.04 17.28 -2.61
CA ALA A 828 -1.61 17.06 -1.23
C ALA A 828 -2.40 17.87 -0.17
N LEU A 829 -3.35 18.72 -0.59
CA LEU A 829 -4.04 19.68 0.28
C LEU A 829 -5.32 19.14 0.94
N LEU A 830 -5.78 17.92 0.62
CA LEU A 830 -7.16 17.51 0.95
C LEU A 830 -7.32 16.07 1.47
N ALA A 831 -6.24 15.41 1.89
CA ALA A 831 -6.35 14.18 2.69
C ALA A 831 -6.69 14.52 4.17
N MET A 832 -7.67 15.40 4.38
CA MET A 832 -8.27 15.64 5.68
C MET A 832 -9.42 14.64 5.86
N LEU A 833 -9.40 13.92 6.98
CA LEU A 833 -10.53 13.63 7.87
C LEU A 833 -11.92 13.38 7.25
N LEU A 834 -12.02 12.64 6.15
CA LEU A 834 -13.30 12.57 5.45
C LEU A 834 -13.65 11.16 4.96
N GLN A 835 -14.94 10.84 5.07
CA GLN A 835 -15.55 9.57 4.66
C GLN A 835 -15.49 9.44 3.14
N LEU A 836 -14.90 8.37 2.59
CA LEU A 836 -14.95 8.12 1.15
C LEU A 836 -16.37 7.79 0.70
N LYS A 837 -16.79 8.39 -0.41
CA LYS A 837 -18.09 8.18 -1.06
C LYS A 837 -17.96 7.22 -2.25
N THR A 838 -17.07 7.54 -3.19
CA THR A 838 -16.85 6.69 -4.38
C THR A 838 -15.39 6.64 -4.79
N VAL A 839 -14.98 5.49 -5.36
CA VAL A 839 -13.71 5.35 -6.08
C VAL A 839 -14.03 5.02 -7.53
N ARG A 840 -13.49 5.80 -8.46
CA ARG A 840 -13.73 5.65 -9.89
C ARG A 840 -12.43 5.46 -10.65
N VAL A 841 -12.36 4.43 -11.49
CA VAL A 841 -11.26 4.31 -12.47
C VAL A 841 -11.49 5.34 -13.58
N CYS A 842 -10.59 6.30 -13.68
CA CYS A 842 -10.66 7.40 -14.62
C CYS A 842 -9.52 7.28 -15.62
N GLY A 843 -9.82 7.22 -16.92
CA GLY A 843 -8.77 7.23 -17.92
C GLY A 843 -9.28 6.98 -19.33
N PRO A 844 -8.63 7.54 -20.37
CA PRO A 844 -8.99 7.26 -21.74
C PRO A 844 -8.67 5.81 -22.13
N ARG A 845 -7.72 5.15 -21.44
CA ARG A 845 -7.15 3.84 -21.80
C ARG A 845 -7.82 2.63 -21.16
N TYR A 846 -8.42 2.81 -19.99
CA TYR A 846 -9.16 1.75 -19.29
C TYR A 846 -10.65 2.04 -19.35
N TRP A 847 -11.45 1.01 -19.21
CA TRP A 847 -12.89 1.18 -19.05
C TRP A 847 -13.21 1.77 -17.67
N PRO A 848 -14.12 2.77 -17.58
CA PRO A 848 -14.47 3.35 -16.30
C PRO A 848 -15.26 2.33 -15.47
N GLN A 849 -14.96 2.30 -14.19
CA GLN A 849 -15.65 1.53 -13.16
C GLN A 849 -15.88 2.46 -11.97
N VAL A 850 -17.09 2.46 -11.41
CA VAL A 850 -17.45 3.24 -10.22
C VAL A 850 -17.77 2.26 -9.11
N ILE A 851 -17.09 2.42 -7.98
CA ILE A 851 -17.33 1.65 -6.76
C ILE A 851 -17.87 2.62 -5.72
N GLU A 852 -19.15 2.47 -5.40
CA GLU A 852 -19.79 3.20 -4.31
C GLU A 852 -19.49 2.50 -2.98
N LEU A 853 -19.17 3.31 -1.97
CA LEU A 853 -18.76 2.83 -0.65
C LEU A 853 -19.80 3.23 0.39
N VAL A 854 -20.20 2.26 1.22
CA VAL A 854 -21.01 2.51 2.40
C VAL A 854 -20.04 2.76 3.58
N PRO A 855 -20.19 3.86 4.33
CA PRO A 855 -19.32 4.15 5.47
C PRO A 855 -19.58 3.14 6.59
N GLU A 856 -18.58 2.31 6.88
CA GLU A 856 -18.55 1.40 8.04
C GLU A 856 -17.33 1.70 8.91
N ASN A 857 -17.48 1.56 10.23
CA ASN A 857 -16.37 1.61 11.20
C ASN A 857 -15.56 0.30 11.19
N LYS A 858 -15.09 -0.10 10.01
CA LYS A 858 -14.28 -1.30 9.79
C LYS A 858 -13.07 -0.96 8.90
N PRO A 859 -11.95 -1.70 9.05
CA PRO A 859 -10.81 -1.55 8.15
C PRO A 859 -11.23 -1.77 6.69
N TRP A 860 -10.43 -1.25 5.75
CA TRP A 860 -10.71 -1.33 4.31
C TRP A 860 -10.92 -2.75 3.80
N TRP A 861 -10.16 -3.69 4.34
CA TRP A 861 -10.42 -5.11 4.19
C TRP A 861 -9.73 -5.85 5.32
N SER A 862 -10.38 -6.90 5.79
CA SER A 862 -9.75 -7.91 6.62
C SER A 862 -9.52 -9.14 5.76
N PHE A 863 -8.34 -9.77 5.85
CA PHE A 863 -8.08 -11.00 5.12
C PHE A 863 -9.15 -12.05 5.47
N GLY A 864 -9.91 -12.49 4.47
CA GLY A 864 -11.03 -13.43 4.61
C GLY A 864 -12.42 -12.80 4.59
N ASP A 865 -12.55 -11.46 4.56
CA ASP A 865 -13.85 -10.82 4.33
C ASP A 865 -14.23 -10.89 2.85
N ARG A 866 -15.14 -11.82 2.54
CA ARG A 866 -15.64 -12.08 1.19
C ARG A 866 -16.57 -10.98 0.67
N ASN A 867 -16.93 -9.99 1.51
CA ASN A 867 -17.84 -8.91 1.15
C ASN A 867 -17.14 -7.62 0.69
N ASP A 868 -15.80 -7.59 0.72
CA ASP A 868 -15.06 -6.38 0.42
C ASP A 868 -15.05 -6.03 -1.08
N PRO A 869 -15.24 -4.74 -1.44
CA PRO A 869 -15.27 -4.30 -2.83
C PRO A 869 -13.92 -4.37 -3.55
N PHE A 870 -12.81 -4.58 -2.84
CA PHE A 870 -11.44 -4.52 -3.38
C PHE A 870 -10.66 -5.84 -3.23
N HIS A 871 -11.27 -6.98 -2.92
CA HIS A 871 -10.62 -8.31 -2.88
C HIS A 871 -9.16 -8.28 -2.36
N SER A 872 -8.97 -7.85 -1.11
CA SER A 872 -7.65 -7.69 -0.46
C SER A 872 -6.72 -6.62 -1.08
N GLY A 873 -7.25 -5.58 -1.72
CA GLY A 873 -6.51 -4.45 -2.30
C GLY A 873 -6.30 -4.52 -3.83
N ILE A 874 -6.94 -5.47 -4.53
CA ILE A 874 -6.84 -5.66 -5.98
C ILE A 874 -8.12 -5.21 -6.68
N LEU A 875 -7.95 -4.35 -7.69
CA LEU A 875 -9.00 -3.88 -8.59
C LEU A 875 -8.72 -4.36 -10.01
N HIS A 876 -9.60 -5.20 -10.54
CA HIS A 876 -9.50 -5.66 -11.92
C HIS A 876 -9.93 -4.55 -12.87
N VAL A 877 -9.06 -4.18 -13.81
CA VAL A 877 -9.34 -3.17 -14.85
C VAL A 877 -9.20 -3.78 -16.22
N LYS A 878 -10.05 -3.35 -17.16
CA LYS A 878 -9.94 -3.77 -18.55
C LYS A 878 -9.38 -2.65 -19.41
N ARG A 879 -8.26 -2.93 -20.08
CA ARG A 879 -7.67 -2.02 -21.07
C ARG A 879 -8.55 -1.96 -22.32
N LYS A 880 -8.68 -0.78 -22.92
CA LYS A 880 -9.34 -0.59 -24.21
C LYS A 880 -8.39 -0.99 -25.33
N VAL A 881 -8.93 -1.64 -26.35
CA VAL A 881 -8.15 -2.02 -27.54
C VAL A 881 -7.68 -0.74 -28.25
N GLY A 882 -6.41 -0.71 -28.66
CA GLY A 882 -5.79 0.45 -29.30
C GLY A 882 -5.11 1.42 -28.35
N ALA A 883 -5.15 1.16 -27.04
CA ALA A 883 -4.42 1.93 -26.03
C ALA A 883 -3.27 1.10 -25.44
N CYS A 884 -2.04 1.65 -25.44
CA CYS A 884 -0.91 1.03 -24.74
C CYS A 884 -1.06 1.15 -23.22
N SER A 885 -0.36 0.30 -22.47
CA SER A 885 -0.25 0.47 -21.01
C SER A 885 0.46 1.79 -20.68
N TYR A 886 0.27 2.31 -19.46
CA TYR A 886 1.03 3.48 -18.99
C TYR A 886 2.51 3.19 -18.73
N VAL A 887 2.90 1.91 -18.66
CA VAL A 887 4.30 1.49 -18.54
C VAL A 887 5.00 1.72 -19.88
N ASP A 888 4.37 1.29 -20.97
CA ASP A 888 4.94 1.33 -22.32
C ASP A 888 4.85 2.73 -22.94
N ASP A 889 3.73 3.43 -22.69
CA ASP A 889 3.55 4.82 -23.10
C ASP A 889 3.03 5.65 -21.93
N PRO A 890 3.87 6.39 -21.20
CA PRO A 890 3.42 7.22 -20.09
C PRO A 890 2.66 8.49 -20.54
N ILE A 891 2.84 8.95 -21.78
CA ILE A 891 2.33 10.26 -22.25
C ILE A 891 0.96 10.11 -22.93
N GLY A 892 0.69 8.98 -23.57
CA GLY A 892 -0.59 8.71 -24.24
C GLY A 892 -0.65 9.30 -25.62
N CYS A 893 0.43 9.14 -26.38
CA CYS A 893 0.48 9.61 -27.74
C CYS A 893 -0.40 8.70 -28.61
N GLN A 894 -1.68 9.06 -28.77
CA GLN A 894 -2.59 8.39 -29.72
C GLN A 894 -2.04 8.39 -31.16
N SER A 895 -1.14 9.32 -31.46
CA SER A 895 -0.40 9.37 -32.72
C SER A 895 0.59 8.23 -32.91
N LEU A 896 0.93 7.44 -31.88
CA LEU A 896 1.85 6.31 -32.02
C LEU A 896 1.26 5.22 -32.90
N LEU A 897 0.02 4.81 -32.65
CA LEU A 897 -0.65 3.80 -33.49
C LEU A 897 -0.77 4.29 -34.93
N SER A 898 -1.22 5.53 -35.15
CA SER A 898 -1.39 6.08 -36.50
C SER A 898 -0.06 6.24 -37.23
N ARG A 899 1.00 6.73 -36.56
CA ARG A 899 2.33 6.87 -37.15
C ARG A 899 2.97 5.52 -37.45
N ALA A 900 2.80 4.55 -36.54
CA ALA A 900 3.40 3.24 -36.70
C ALA A 900 2.70 2.47 -37.83
N MET A 901 1.36 2.54 -37.90
CA MET A 901 0.61 1.94 -39.00
C MET A 901 0.87 2.67 -40.32
N HIS A 902 0.96 4.01 -40.36
CA HIS A 902 1.33 4.74 -41.58
C HIS A 902 2.74 4.37 -42.09
N LYS A 903 3.67 4.06 -41.17
CA LYS A 903 4.99 3.56 -41.55
C LYS A 903 4.92 2.14 -42.12
N VAL A 904 4.08 1.27 -41.56
CA VAL A 904 3.81 -0.08 -42.10
C VAL A 904 3.18 0.03 -43.50
N PHE A 905 2.11 0.81 -43.67
CA PHE A 905 1.47 1.05 -44.97
C PHE A 905 2.46 1.59 -46.03
N GLY A 906 3.35 2.52 -45.65
CA GLY A 906 4.36 3.07 -46.56
C GLY A 906 5.47 2.07 -46.94
N LEU A 907 5.80 1.10 -46.09
CA LEU A 907 6.76 0.05 -46.41
C LEU A 907 6.17 -0.98 -47.39
N THR A 908 4.86 -1.25 -47.31
CA THR A 908 4.15 -2.15 -48.25
C THR A 908 4.10 -1.54 -49.67
N SER A 909 3.83 -0.23 -49.78
CA SER A 909 3.74 0.44 -51.08
C SER A 909 5.11 0.64 -51.77
N LEU A 910 6.17 0.89 -51.00
CA LEU A 910 7.52 1.11 -51.54
C LEU A 910 8.20 -0.18 -52.00
N ARG A 911 7.89 -1.33 -51.38
CA ARG A 911 8.49 -2.63 -51.74
C ARG A 911 7.84 -3.27 -52.98
N ALA A 912 6.63 -2.84 -53.35
CA ALA A 912 5.95 -3.26 -54.58
C ALA A 912 6.53 -2.62 -55.87
N GLY A 913 7.33 -1.54 -55.75
CA GLY A 913 7.82 -0.76 -56.89
C GLY A 913 9.25 -1.04 -57.37
N TYR A 914 10.09 -1.72 -56.58
CA TYR A 914 11.51 -1.93 -56.94
C TYR A 914 11.94 -3.39 -56.80
N THR A 915 12.12 -4.04 -57.94
CA THR A 915 12.98 -5.22 -58.06
C THR A 915 14.45 -4.80 -57.94
N GLY A 916 15.18 -5.30 -56.94
CA GLY A 916 16.65 -5.22 -56.99
C GLY A 916 17.38 -5.27 -55.65
N ASN A 917 18.04 -6.40 -55.44
CA ASN A 917 19.18 -6.67 -54.57
C ASN A 917 19.04 -6.70 -53.04
N ASN A 918 19.46 -7.86 -52.52
CA ASN A 918 19.97 -8.11 -51.18
C ASN A 918 20.85 -6.95 -50.69
N SER A 919 20.40 -6.29 -49.63
CA SER A 919 21.31 -5.63 -48.69
C SER A 919 20.89 -6.01 -47.28
N ASN A 920 21.70 -6.90 -46.68
CA ASN A 920 21.74 -7.18 -45.25
C ASN A 920 22.16 -5.93 -44.48
N ASN A 921 21.23 -5.01 -44.21
CA ASN A 921 21.42 -3.96 -43.22
C ASN A 921 20.38 -4.11 -42.10
N GLY A 922 20.88 -4.58 -40.95
CA GLY A 922 20.12 -4.81 -39.73
C GLY A 922 19.66 -3.53 -39.05
N SER A 923 18.50 -3.04 -39.46
CA SER A 923 17.56 -2.46 -38.50
C SER A 923 16.45 -3.49 -38.32
N ALA A 924 16.28 -4.05 -37.13
CA ALA A 924 15.19 -4.98 -36.82
C ALA A 924 13.86 -4.38 -37.32
N ALA A 925 13.35 -4.88 -38.44
CA ALA A 925 12.07 -4.46 -38.97
C ALA A 925 11.02 -5.01 -38.00
N VAL A 926 10.49 -4.13 -37.15
CA VAL A 926 9.40 -4.46 -36.23
C VAL A 926 8.27 -5.07 -37.06
N THR A 927 7.98 -6.35 -36.81
CA THR A 927 6.92 -7.08 -37.50
C THR A 927 5.56 -6.56 -37.04
N VAL A 928 4.53 -6.68 -37.88
CA VAL A 928 3.22 -6.05 -37.63
C VAL A 928 2.58 -6.63 -36.36
N ASP A 929 2.82 -7.90 -36.09
CA ASP A 929 2.35 -8.61 -34.89
C ASP A 929 2.97 -8.09 -33.59
N GLN A 930 4.27 -7.78 -33.57
CA GLN A 930 4.95 -7.16 -32.44
C GLN A 930 4.40 -5.78 -32.14
N LEU A 931 3.95 -5.06 -33.18
CA LEU A 931 3.29 -3.78 -33.01
C LEU A 931 1.88 -3.98 -32.44
N VAL A 932 1.07 -4.89 -33.01
CA VAL A 932 -0.30 -5.13 -32.53
C VAL A 932 -0.32 -5.62 -31.09
N SER A 933 0.63 -6.46 -30.67
CA SER A 933 0.71 -6.93 -29.28
C SER A 933 0.98 -5.82 -28.26
N THR A 934 1.55 -4.68 -28.67
CA THR A 934 1.69 -3.50 -27.79
C THR A 934 0.40 -2.69 -27.61
N PHE A 935 -0.52 -2.76 -28.57
CA PHE A 935 -1.79 -1.99 -28.57
C PHE A 935 -3.03 -2.83 -28.24
N SER A 936 -2.93 -4.16 -28.33
CA SER A 936 -4.02 -5.09 -28.08
C SER A 936 -3.51 -6.33 -27.37
N SER A 937 -4.26 -6.77 -26.36
CA SER A 937 -4.09 -8.07 -25.68
C SER A 937 -4.94 -9.18 -26.31
N ASP A 938 -5.80 -8.87 -27.30
CA ASP A 938 -6.67 -9.85 -27.95
C ASP A 938 -5.86 -10.82 -28.82
N PRO A 939 -5.83 -12.13 -28.49
CA PRO A 939 -5.12 -13.14 -29.27
C PRO A 939 -5.59 -13.20 -30.72
N SER A 940 -6.87 -12.88 -30.99
CA SER A 940 -7.46 -12.93 -32.33
C SER A 940 -6.81 -11.89 -33.25
N LEU A 941 -6.62 -10.67 -32.75
CA LEU A 941 -5.99 -9.58 -33.51
C LEU A 941 -4.50 -9.82 -33.73
N ILE A 942 -3.82 -10.37 -32.73
CA ILE A 942 -2.38 -10.72 -32.82
C ILE A 942 -2.19 -11.84 -33.84
N ALA A 943 -2.98 -12.91 -33.75
CA ALA A 943 -2.95 -14.02 -34.70
C ALA A 943 -3.31 -13.56 -36.13
N PHE A 944 -4.30 -12.69 -36.27
CA PHE A 944 -4.65 -12.11 -37.57
C PHE A 944 -3.51 -11.29 -38.17
N ALA A 945 -2.81 -10.49 -37.35
CA ALA A 945 -1.64 -9.75 -37.81
C ALA A 945 -0.51 -10.68 -38.29
N GLN A 946 -0.24 -11.77 -37.55
CA GLN A 946 0.78 -12.75 -37.91
C GLN A 946 0.43 -13.52 -39.19
N LEU A 947 -0.83 -13.89 -39.39
CA LEU A 947 -1.22 -14.77 -40.49
C LEU A 947 -1.61 -14.00 -41.76
N CYS A 948 -2.29 -12.86 -41.62
CA CYS A 948 -2.90 -12.15 -42.76
C CYS A 948 -2.16 -10.85 -43.12
N CYS A 949 -1.30 -10.32 -42.25
CA CYS A 949 -0.59 -9.06 -42.48
C CYS A 949 0.92 -9.23 -42.70
N ASP A 950 1.51 -10.38 -42.35
CA ASP A 950 2.94 -10.61 -42.58
C ASP A 950 3.29 -10.87 -44.05
N LEU A 951 4.34 -10.19 -44.51
CA LEU A 951 4.87 -10.26 -45.88
C LEU A 951 5.48 -11.63 -46.24
N SER A 952 5.68 -12.52 -45.25
CA SER A 952 6.23 -13.86 -45.46
C SER A 952 5.23 -14.81 -46.13
N TRP A 953 3.93 -14.52 -45.97
CA TRP A 953 2.83 -15.18 -46.66
C TRP A 953 2.47 -14.42 -47.94
N ASN A 954 3.29 -14.49 -48.99
CA ASN A 954 2.74 -14.73 -50.34
C ASN A 954 3.77 -14.93 -51.46
N SER A 955 3.57 -16.04 -52.16
CA SER A 955 3.58 -16.14 -53.61
C SER A 955 2.63 -15.09 -54.25
N ARG A 956 3.18 -13.92 -54.63
CA ARG A 956 2.79 -13.02 -55.75
C ARG A 956 1.32 -12.65 -56.10
N SER A 957 0.23 -13.16 -55.52
CA SER A 957 -1.13 -12.95 -56.09
C SER A 957 -2.06 -11.94 -55.39
N ASP A 958 -1.91 -11.58 -54.11
CA ASP A 958 -2.95 -10.76 -53.42
C ASP A 958 -2.40 -9.61 -52.56
N VAL A 959 -1.76 -8.62 -53.20
CA VAL A 959 -1.34 -7.37 -52.52
C VAL A 959 -2.57 -6.58 -52.04
N ASP A 960 -3.65 -6.55 -52.83
CA ASP A 960 -4.89 -5.84 -52.52
C ASP A 960 -5.57 -6.38 -51.25
N PHE A 961 -5.55 -7.70 -51.06
CA PHE A 961 -6.09 -8.34 -49.86
C PHE A 961 -5.27 -7.99 -48.61
N GLN A 962 -3.94 -7.94 -48.74
CA GLN A 962 -3.07 -7.59 -47.63
C GLN A 962 -3.26 -6.13 -47.20
N GLU A 963 -3.38 -5.21 -48.17
CA GLU A 963 -3.67 -3.80 -47.89
C GLU A 963 -5.04 -3.63 -47.20
N PHE A 964 -6.06 -4.35 -47.69
CA PHE A 964 -7.36 -4.44 -47.04
C PHE A 964 -7.25 -4.95 -45.60
N CYS A 965 -6.54 -6.06 -45.36
CA CYS A 965 -6.35 -6.64 -44.03
C CYS A 965 -5.70 -5.65 -43.06
N LEU A 966 -4.67 -4.91 -43.50
CA LEU A 966 -4.02 -3.88 -42.69
C LEU A 966 -4.96 -2.71 -42.36
N GLN A 967 -5.80 -2.28 -43.32
CA GLN A 967 -6.77 -1.20 -43.10
C GLN A 967 -7.88 -1.60 -42.14
N VAL A 968 -8.42 -2.82 -42.27
CA VAL A 968 -9.42 -3.37 -41.36
C VAL A 968 -8.83 -3.53 -39.95
N LEU A 969 -7.61 -4.05 -39.85
CA LEU A 969 -6.90 -4.20 -38.59
C LEU A 969 -6.72 -2.84 -37.89
N PHE A 970 -6.26 -1.82 -38.62
CA PHE A 970 -6.12 -0.47 -38.08
C PHE A 970 -7.44 0.09 -37.56
N GLU A 971 -8.53 -0.11 -38.29
CA GLU A 971 -9.85 0.34 -37.85
C GLU A 971 -10.33 -0.39 -36.59
N CYS A 972 -10.24 -1.72 -36.58
CA CYS A 972 -10.70 -2.55 -35.47
C CYS A 972 -9.97 -2.18 -34.17
N ILE A 973 -8.65 -1.91 -34.27
CA ILE A 973 -7.84 -1.47 -33.14
C ILE A 973 -8.20 -0.03 -32.74
N SER A 974 -8.26 0.91 -33.68
CA SER A 974 -8.48 2.33 -33.38
C SER A 974 -9.86 2.63 -32.80
N LYS A 975 -10.89 1.86 -33.19
CA LYS A 975 -12.27 2.04 -32.71
C LYS A 975 -12.63 1.15 -31.52
N ASP A 976 -11.71 0.32 -31.04
CA ASP A 976 -11.95 -0.69 -30.00
C ASP A 976 -13.10 -1.65 -30.36
N ARG A 977 -13.02 -2.27 -31.53
CA ARG A 977 -14.06 -3.17 -32.07
C ARG A 977 -13.46 -4.43 -32.74
N PRO A 978 -12.79 -5.31 -31.98
CA PRO A 978 -12.18 -6.53 -32.53
C PRO A 978 -13.19 -7.46 -33.22
N ALA A 979 -14.43 -7.56 -32.70
CA ALA A 979 -15.48 -8.41 -33.28
C ALA A 979 -15.89 -8.03 -34.71
N LEU A 980 -15.57 -6.81 -35.16
CA LEU A 980 -15.86 -6.39 -36.55
C LEU A 980 -14.90 -7.00 -37.57
N LEU A 981 -13.76 -7.51 -37.14
CA LEU A 981 -12.79 -8.15 -38.04
C LEU A 981 -13.45 -9.26 -38.86
N GLN A 982 -14.21 -10.14 -38.19
CA GLN A 982 -14.94 -11.23 -38.85
C GLN A 982 -16.01 -10.70 -39.81
N VAL A 983 -16.70 -9.61 -39.46
CA VAL A 983 -17.72 -8.99 -40.31
C VAL A 983 -17.07 -8.43 -41.58
N TYR A 984 -15.98 -7.68 -41.46
CA TYR A 984 -15.25 -7.14 -42.60
C TYR A 984 -14.73 -8.24 -43.52
N LEU A 985 -14.13 -9.31 -42.97
CA LEU A 985 -13.67 -10.45 -43.75
C LEU A 985 -14.83 -11.16 -44.44
N SER A 986 -15.95 -11.38 -43.75
CA SER A 986 -17.14 -12.01 -44.35
C SER A 986 -17.73 -11.18 -45.50
N LEU A 987 -17.73 -9.85 -45.37
CA LEU A 987 -18.21 -8.96 -46.43
C LEU A 987 -17.25 -8.93 -47.63
N TYR A 988 -15.94 -9.03 -47.38
CA TYR A 988 -14.94 -9.12 -48.43
C TYR A 988 -15.02 -10.45 -49.18
N THR A 989 -15.08 -11.58 -48.45
CA THR A 989 -15.14 -12.92 -49.06
C THR A 989 -16.46 -13.17 -49.77
N THR A 990 -17.58 -12.65 -49.28
CA THR A 990 -18.86 -12.75 -49.99
C THR A 990 -18.79 -12.06 -51.35
N ILE A 991 -18.18 -10.87 -51.43
CA ILE A 991 -18.05 -10.16 -52.71
C ILE A 991 -17.00 -10.80 -53.62
N GLY A 992 -15.90 -11.30 -53.05
CA GLY A 992 -14.93 -12.12 -53.78
C GLY A 992 -15.59 -13.35 -54.40
N SER A 993 -16.41 -14.07 -53.63
CA SER A 993 -17.17 -15.23 -54.11
C SER A 993 -18.21 -14.85 -55.17
N LEU A 994 -18.94 -13.75 -54.99
CA LEU A 994 -19.86 -13.23 -56.03
C LEU A 994 -19.09 -12.91 -57.33
N ALA A 995 -17.93 -12.25 -57.24
CA ALA A 995 -17.11 -11.89 -58.38
C ALA A 995 -16.52 -13.13 -59.09
N GLU A 996 -16.04 -14.12 -58.33
CA GLU A 996 -15.55 -15.38 -58.85
C GLU A 996 -16.67 -16.19 -59.53
N GLN A 997 -17.87 -16.27 -58.96
CA GLN A 997 -18.99 -17.00 -59.59
C GLN A 997 -19.46 -16.33 -60.88
N VAL A 998 -19.43 -14.99 -60.94
CA VAL A 998 -19.70 -14.24 -62.17
C VAL A 998 -18.61 -14.49 -63.22
N SER A 999 -17.34 -14.53 -62.82
CA SER A 999 -16.18 -14.61 -63.74
C SER A 999 -15.77 -16.03 -64.15
N ASN A 1000 -15.64 -16.95 -63.19
CA ASN A 1000 -15.20 -18.34 -63.35
C ASN A 1000 -16.36 -19.32 -63.10
N GLY A 1001 -16.67 -20.17 -64.08
CA GLY A 1001 -17.84 -21.05 -64.07
C GLY A 1001 -17.84 -22.26 -63.13
N ASN A 1002 -17.08 -22.26 -62.02
CA ASN A 1002 -17.06 -23.40 -61.09
C ASN A 1002 -18.01 -23.19 -59.89
N LEU A 1003 -18.84 -24.21 -59.67
CA LEU A 1003 -19.96 -24.20 -58.71
C LEU A 1003 -19.48 -24.47 -57.28
N LEU A 1004 -19.65 -23.48 -56.39
CA LEU A 1004 -19.86 -23.71 -54.97
C LEU A 1004 -21.25 -23.17 -54.64
N VAL A 1005 -22.05 -23.98 -53.92
CA VAL A 1005 -23.46 -23.73 -53.55
C VAL A 1005 -23.67 -22.24 -53.22
N GLY A 1006 -24.50 -21.56 -54.00
CA GLY A 1006 -24.76 -20.13 -53.86
C GLY A 1006 -25.64 -19.83 -52.64
N ASP A 1007 -25.03 -19.38 -51.54
CA ASP A 1007 -25.75 -18.94 -50.35
C ASP A 1007 -26.49 -17.61 -50.62
N LEU A 1008 -27.81 -17.66 -50.86
CA LEU A 1008 -28.71 -16.49 -50.95
C LEU A 1008 -28.70 -15.61 -49.68
N LEU A 1009 -28.21 -16.16 -48.57
CA LEU A 1009 -28.07 -15.45 -47.29
C LEU A 1009 -27.05 -14.30 -47.35
N SER A 1010 -26.06 -14.37 -48.26
CA SER A 1010 -24.99 -13.37 -48.40
C SER A 1010 -25.48 -12.01 -48.90
N VAL A 1011 -26.39 -11.99 -49.89
CA VAL A 1011 -26.98 -10.75 -50.43
C VAL A 1011 -27.92 -10.11 -49.41
N SER A 1012 -28.65 -10.95 -48.67
CA SER A 1012 -29.57 -10.52 -47.59
C SER A 1012 -28.82 -9.84 -46.45
N SER A 1013 -27.69 -10.42 -46.02
CA SER A 1013 -26.87 -9.88 -44.93
C SER A 1013 -26.21 -8.56 -45.33
N LEU A 1014 -25.75 -8.42 -46.58
CA LEU A 1014 -25.21 -7.16 -47.11
C LEU A 1014 -26.29 -6.06 -47.16
N LYS A 1015 -27.51 -6.38 -47.63
CA LYS A 1015 -28.64 -5.44 -47.64
C LYS A 1015 -29.07 -5.01 -46.24
N LEU A 1016 -28.98 -5.92 -45.27
CA LEU A 1016 -29.22 -5.59 -43.85
C LEU A 1016 -28.15 -4.64 -43.30
N ALA A 1017 -26.87 -4.86 -43.63
CA ALA A 1017 -25.79 -3.95 -43.23
C ALA A 1017 -25.92 -2.55 -43.84
N LEU A 1018 -26.38 -2.45 -45.10
CA LEU A 1018 -26.64 -1.19 -45.79
C LEU A 1018 -27.84 -0.44 -45.19
N SER A 1019 -28.97 -1.12 -45.02
CA SER A 1019 -30.18 -0.52 -44.43
C SER A 1019 -29.96 -0.04 -42.99
N TYR A 1020 -29.18 -0.77 -42.20
CA TYR A 1020 -28.75 -0.32 -40.88
C TYR A 1020 -27.94 0.99 -40.97
N ASN A 1021 -26.99 1.07 -41.90
CA ASN A 1021 -26.19 2.28 -42.11
C ASN A 1021 -27.04 3.47 -42.54
N GLU A 1022 -27.95 3.28 -43.50
CA GLU A 1022 -28.86 4.33 -43.97
C GLU A 1022 -29.77 4.82 -42.83
N ALA A 1023 -30.28 3.92 -41.98
CA ALA A 1023 -31.10 4.28 -40.83
C ALA A 1023 -30.32 5.09 -39.77
N VAL A 1024 -29.02 4.80 -39.59
CA VAL A 1024 -28.13 5.59 -38.71
C VAL A 1024 -27.83 6.96 -39.33
N MET A 1025 -27.49 7.02 -40.63
CA MET A 1025 -27.17 8.27 -41.32
C MET A 1025 -28.38 9.22 -41.42
N THR A 1026 -29.59 8.67 -41.56
CA THR A 1026 -30.84 9.45 -41.59
C THR A 1026 -31.34 9.86 -40.20
N GLY A 1027 -30.62 9.52 -39.12
CA GLY A 1027 -30.96 9.88 -37.75
C GLY A 1027 -32.16 9.12 -37.16
N ARG A 1028 -32.73 8.14 -37.87
CA ARG A 1028 -33.81 7.27 -37.35
C ARG A 1028 -33.33 6.39 -36.19
N LEU A 1029 -32.03 6.10 -36.16
CA LEU A 1029 -31.35 5.43 -35.06
C LEU A 1029 -30.32 6.37 -34.42
N ALA A 1030 -30.52 6.72 -33.15
CA ALA A 1030 -29.59 7.57 -32.42
C ALA A 1030 -28.38 6.78 -31.91
N THR A 1031 -27.22 6.98 -32.55
CA THR A 1031 -25.92 6.46 -32.07
C THR A 1031 -24.93 7.60 -31.83
N SER A 1032 -24.25 7.59 -30.67
CA SER A 1032 -23.30 8.63 -30.26
C SER A 1032 -21.95 8.59 -30.99
N ARG A 1033 -21.62 7.47 -31.65
CA ARG A 1033 -20.33 7.23 -32.34
C ARG A 1033 -20.47 6.98 -33.85
N GLY A 1034 -21.61 7.35 -34.45
CA GLY A 1034 -21.87 7.11 -35.88
C GLY A 1034 -22.07 5.62 -36.21
N SER A 1035 -21.77 5.25 -37.45
CA SER A 1035 -21.98 3.88 -37.94
C SER A 1035 -20.97 2.86 -37.38
N ILE A 1036 -21.41 1.59 -37.31
CA ILE A 1036 -20.58 0.47 -36.83
C ILE A 1036 -19.47 0.15 -37.83
N VAL A 1037 -19.83 0.06 -39.12
CA VAL A 1037 -18.95 -0.22 -40.26
C VAL A 1037 -18.75 1.07 -41.07
N GLN A 1038 -17.59 1.26 -41.69
CA GLN A 1038 -17.34 2.44 -42.53
C GLN A 1038 -18.38 2.56 -43.66
N SER A 1039 -19.01 3.73 -43.76
CA SER A 1039 -19.95 4.04 -44.83
C SER A 1039 -19.27 4.04 -46.20
N VAL A 1040 -18.00 4.45 -46.28
CA VAL A 1040 -17.21 4.44 -47.51
C VAL A 1040 -16.99 3.01 -48.01
N PHE A 1041 -16.62 2.09 -47.11
CA PHE A 1041 -16.46 0.69 -47.45
C PHE A 1041 -17.78 0.07 -47.91
N LEU A 1042 -18.87 0.26 -47.17
CA LEU A 1042 -20.17 -0.26 -47.60
C LEU A 1042 -20.66 0.36 -48.92
N GLY A 1043 -20.34 1.63 -49.15
CA GLY A 1043 -20.60 2.31 -50.42
C GLY A 1043 -19.81 1.70 -51.58
N SER A 1044 -18.53 1.35 -51.37
CA SER A 1044 -17.73 0.67 -52.40
C SER A 1044 -18.23 -0.75 -52.66
N LEU A 1045 -18.64 -1.49 -51.61
CA LEU A 1045 -19.25 -2.80 -51.75
C LEU A 1045 -20.57 -2.72 -52.56
N ARG A 1046 -21.44 -1.76 -52.24
CA ARG A 1046 -22.68 -1.52 -52.99
C ARG A 1046 -22.39 -1.28 -54.47
N LYS A 1047 -21.44 -0.37 -54.77
CA LYS A 1047 -21.05 -0.07 -56.14
C LYS A 1047 -20.50 -1.30 -56.86
N ARG A 1048 -19.67 -2.10 -56.18
CA ARG A 1048 -19.08 -3.30 -56.77
C ARG A 1048 -20.13 -4.38 -57.10
N VAL A 1049 -21.11 -4.58 -56.22
CA VAL A 1049 -22.23 -5.50 -56.48
C VAL A 1049 -23.09 -5.01 -57.65
N GLU A 1050 -23.38 -3.71 -57.70
CA GLU A 1050 -24.11 -3.11 -58.83
C GLU A 1050 -23.33 -3.24 -60.14
N GLU A 1051 -22.01 -3.02 -60.13
CA GLU A 1051 -21.13 -3.26 -61.30
C GLU A 1051 -21.16 -4.73 -61.74
N LEU A 1052 -21.03 -5.68 -60.82
CA LEU A 1052 -21.05 -7.12 -61.13
C LEU A 1052 -22.40 -7.54 -61.74
N LEU A 1053 -23.52 -7.12 -61.14
CA LEU A 1053 -24.85 -7.44 -61.65
C LEU A 1053 -25.13 -6.77 -63.00
N ASN A 1054 -24.65 -5.53 -63.22
CA ASN A 1054 -24.82 -4.82 -64.49
C ASN A 1054 -23.90 -5.37 -65.60
N SER A 1055 -22.75 -5.96 -65.24
CA SER A 1055 -21.79 -6.54 -66.19
C SER A 1055 -22.21 -7.90 -66.77
N ALA A 1056 -23.22 -8.56 -66.17
CA ALA A 1056 -23.74 -9.83 -66.64
C ALA A 1056 -24.70 -9.64 -67.84
N GLU A 1057 -24.19 -9.76 -69.07
CA GLU A 1057 -24.99 -9.56 -70.30
C GLU A 1057 -26.21 -10.51 -70.39
N GLN A 1058 -26.08 -11.74 -69.91
CA GLN A 1058 -27.11 -12.79 -69.97
C GLN A 1058 -28.28 -12.59 -68.98
N LEU A 1059 -28.10 -11.71 -67.99
CA LEU A 1059 -29.10 -11.44 -66.95
C LEU A 1059 -30.34 -10.71 -67.50
N LYS A 1060 -30.18 -9.85 -68.51
CA LYS A 1060 -31.29 -9.08 -69.09
C LYS A 1060 -32.29 -9.98 -69.81
N THR A 1061 -31.81 -10.99 -70.53
CA THR A 1061 -32.65 -11.99 -71.21
C THR A 1061 -33.35 -12.89 -70.20
N ASP A 1062 -32.65 -13.31 -69.14
CA ASP A 1062 -33.19 -14.18 -68.10
C ASP A 1062 -34.25 -13.46 -67.25
N LEU A 1063 -34.06 -12.17 -66.96
CA LEU A 1063 -35.05 -11.31 -66.31
C LEU A 1063 -36.31 -11.16 -67.18
N HIS A 1064 -36.16 -10.93 -68.48
CA HIS A 1064 -37.28 -10.78 -69.40
C HIS A 1064 -38.12 -12.06 -69.47
N ASN A 1065 -37.48 -13.23 -69.52
CA ASN A 1065 -38.14 -14.52 -69.47
C ASN A 1065 -38.88 -14.74 -68.14
N TYR A 1066 -38.22 -14.46 -67.00
CA TYR A 1066 -38.81 -14.59 -65.68
C TYR A 1066 -40.06 -13.70 -65.48
N LEU A 1067 -40.02 -12.45 -65.96
CA LEU A 1067 -41.15 -11.52 -65.88
C LEU A 1067 -42.34 -11.94 -66.77
N ASN A 1068 -42.07 -12.58 -67.92
CA ASN A 1068 -43.11 -13.05 -68.86
C ASN A 1068 -43.85 -14.32 -68.40
N SER A 1069 -43.09 -15.36 -68.03
CA SER A 1069 -43.61 -16.71 -67.77
C SER A 1069 -43.58 -17.13 -66.30
N GLY A 1070 -42.85 -16.41 -65.44
CA GLY A 1070 -42.58 -16.84 -64.06
C GLY A 1070 -41.65 -18.05 -63.94
N SER A 1071 -41.08 -18.53 -65.05
CA SER A 1071 -40.19 -19.70 -65.06
C SER A 1071 -38.73 -19.31 -64.81
N TRP A 1072 -38.04 -20.07 -63.96
CA TRP A 1072 -36.59 -19.93 -63.76
C TRP A 1072 -35.79 -20.50 -64.96
N PRO A 1073 -34.57 -20.00 -65.23
CA PRO A 1073 -33.69 -20.57 -66.26
C PRO A 1073 -33.31 -22.02 -65.92
N ASN A 1074 -33.67 -22.99 -66.77
CA ASN A 1074 -33.58 -24.43 -66.44
C ASN A 1074 -32.68 -25.29 -67.35
N ASP A 1075 -31.83 -24.69 -68.20
CA ASP A 1075 -31.03 -25.47 -69.16
C ASP A 1075 -29.59 -25.75 -68.65
N GLY A 1076 -29.35 -26.98 -68.15
CA GLY A 1076 -28.01 -27.55 -67.90
C GLY A 1076 -27.13 -26.81 -66.86
N SER A 1077 -25.82 -27.15 -66.80
CA SER A 1077 -24.84 -26.56 -65.87
C SER A 1077 -24.71 -25.03 -65.97
N PHE A 1078 -25.08 -24.45 -67.12
CA PHE A 1078 -25.17 -23.00 -67.32
C PHE A 1078 -26.46 -22.39 -66.73
N GLY A 1079 -27.57 -23.13 -66.69
CA GLY A 1079 -28.85 -22.68 -66.12
C GLY A 1079 -28.81 -22.44 -64.60
N VAL A 1080 -27.99 -23.20 -63.86
CA VAL A 1080 -27.80 -22.99 -62.41
C VAL A 1080 -27.07 -21.67 -62.12
N LYS A 1081 -26.10 -21.29 -62.96
CA LYS A 1081 -25.40 -20.00 -62.84
C LYS A 1081 -26.34 -18.82 -63.13
N SER A 1082 -27.09 -18.90 -64.24
CA SER A 1082 -28.08 -17.89 -64.63
C SER A 1082 -29.18 -17.72 -63.59
N SER A 1083 -29.72 -18.82 -63.04
CA SER A 1083 -30.75 -18.76 -61.99
C SER A 1083 -30.22 -18.16 -60.69
N THR A 1084 -28.97 -18.44 -60.32
CA THR A 1084 -28.32 -17.85 -59.13
C THR A 1084 -28.13 -16.33 -59.29
N ILE A 1085 -27.58 -15.88 -60.42
CA ILE A 1085 -27.37 -14.44 -60.70
C ILE A 1085 -28.70 -13.69 -60.81
N LEU A 1086 -29.71 -14.30 -61.44
CA LEU A 1086 -31.07 -13.77 -61.49
C LEU A 1086 -31.69 -13.64 -60.09
N SER A 1087 -31.50 -14.64 -59.23
CA SER A 1087 -32.00 -14.60 -57.85
C SER A 1087 -31.38 -13.44 -57.04
N TRP A 1088 -30.08 -13.20 -57.21
CA TRP A 1088 -29.40 -12.07 -56.57
C TRP A 1088 -29.90 -10.73 -57.09
N TYR A 1089 -30.13 -10.59 -58.40
CA TYR A 1089 -30.67 -9.37 -59.00
C TYR A 1089 -32.06 -9.02 -58.47
N LEU A 1090 -32.97 -10.02 -58.46
CA LEU A 1090 -34.34 -9.84 -57.95
C LEU A 1090 -34.32 -9.41 -56.48
N GLN A 1091 -33.49 -10.04 -55.66
CA GLN A 1091 -33.38 -9.74 -54.24
C GLN A 1091 -32.71 -8.39 -53.94
N TRP A 1092 -31.62 -8.06 -54.64
CA TRP A 1092 -30.85 -6.83 -54.45
C TRP A 1092 -31.71 -5.60 -54.77
N PHE A 1093 -32.30 -5.57 -55.98
CA PHE A 1093 -33.12 -4.45 -56.43
C PHE A 1093 -34.57 -4.49 -55.92
N GLY A 1094 -34.96 -5.54 -55.18
CA GLY A 1094 -36.27 -5.63 -54.52
C GLY A 1094 -37.42 -5.86 -55.50
N VAL A 1095 -37.18 -6.60 -56.58
CA VAL A 1095 -38.17 -6.87 -57.63
C VAL A 1095 -39.29 -7.74 -57.07
N PRO A 1096 -40.57 -7.37 -57.21
CA PRO A 1096 -41.69 -8.20 -56.75
C PRO A 1096 -41.77 -9.50 -57.54
N ALA A 1097 -42.46 -10.50 -57.00
CA ALA A 1097 -42.73 -11.73 -57.72
C ALA A 1097 -43.40 -11.45 -59.08
N ALA A 1098 -43.02 -12.21 -60.11
CA ALA A 1098 -43.55 -12.09 -61.48
C ALA A 1098 -45.09 -11.93 -61.58
N PRO A 1099 -45.94 -12.69 -60.84
CA PRO A 1099 -47.39 -12.48 -60.89
C PRO A 1099 -47.84 -11.10 -60.38
N THR A 1100 -47.17 -10.56 -59.35
CA THR A 1100 -47.45 -9.22 -58.83
C THR A 1100 -47.09 -8.16 -59.87
N VAL A 1101 -45.95 -8.30 -60.54
CA VAL A 1101 -45.55 -7.39 -61.62
C VAL A 1101 -46.54 -7.47 -62.79
N LYS A 1102 -46.94 -8.68 -63.19
CA LYS A 1102 -47.91 -8.91 -64.30
C LYS A 1102 -49.28 -8.28 -64.02
N THR A 1103 -49.83 -8.49 -62.81
CA THR A 1103 -51.11 -7.86 -62.42
C THR A 1103 -51.05 -6.33 -62.38
N MET A 1104 -49.88 -5.74 -62.12
CA MET A 1104 -49.67 -4.29 -62.16
C MET A 1104 -49.52 -3.78 -63.60
N VAL A 1105 -48.78 -4.51 -64.44
CA VAL A 1105 -48.64 -4.24 -65.87
C VAL A 1105 -50.01 -4.25 -66.56
N ASP A 1106 -50.85 -5.24 -66.26
CA ASP A 1106 -52.20 -5.35 -66.83
C ASP A 1106 -53.13 -4.21 -66.38
N LYS A 1107 -52.89 -3.60 -65.21
CA LYS A 1107 -53.60 -2.40 -64.74
C LYS A 1107 -53.13 -1.10 -65.40
N ILE A 1108 -51.88 -1.04 -65.87
CA ILE A 1108 -51.26 0.15 -66.50
C ILE A 1108 -51.51 0.17 -68.01
N LYS A 1109 -51.56 -0.99 -68.67
CA LYS A 1109 -51.84 -1.14 -70.12
C LYS A 1109 -53.00 -0.30 -70.69
N PRO A 1110 -54.15 -0.12 -70.02
CA PRO A 1110 -55.26 0.67 -70.58
C PRO A 1110 -55.07 2.19 -70.48
N MET A 1111 -54.08 2.70 -69.76
CA MET A 1111 -53.74 4.13 -69.73
C MET A 1111 -52.72 4.43 -70.84
N ASN A 1112 -53.16 4.93 -72.00
CA ASN A 1112 -52.26 5.44 -73.06
C ASN A 1112 -51.51 6.71 -72.57
N ILE A 1113 -50.43 6.53 -71.81
CA ILE A 1113 -49.60 7.63 -71.28
C ILE A 1113 -48.49 7.91 -72.30
N SER A 1114 -48.48 9.10 -72.89
CA SER A 1114 -47.45 9.57 -73.85
C SER A 1114 -46.12 10.00 -73.18
N LEU A 1115 -46.00 9.82 -71.87
CA LEU A 1115 -44.84 10.13 -71.03
C LEU A 1115 -44.36 8.83 -70.37
N SER A 1116 -43.06 8.71 -70.09
CA SER A 1116 -42.49 7.49 -69.50
C SER A 1116 -43.24 7.13 -68.21
N PRO A 1117 -43.76 5.89 -68.05
CA PRO A 1117 -44.52 5.49 -66.86
C PRO A 1117 -43.64 5.29 -65.63
N VAL A 1118 -42.35 5.65 -65.69
CA VAL A 1118 -41.36 5.52 -64.62
C VAL A 1118 -41.82 6.15 -63.29
N PRO A 1119 -42.36 7.40 -63.25
CA PRO A 1119 -42.84 7.97 -61.98
C PRO A 1119 -44.04 7.21 -61.39
N LEU A 1120 -44.92 6.68 -62.24
CA LEU A 1120 -46.08 5.89 -61.83
C LEU A 1120 -45.64 4.52 -61.27
N LEU A 1121 -44.65 3.90 -61.92
CA LEU A 1121 -44.05 2.63 -61.48
C LEU A 1121 -43.30 2.80 -60.15
N CYS A 1122 -42.58 3.91 -59.95
CA CYS A 1122 -41.93 4.23 -58.67
C CYS A 1122 -42.95 4.42 -57.53
N LEU A 1123 -44.15 4.93 -57.83
CA LEU A 1123 -45.26 5.08 -56.87
C LEU A 1123 -45.91 3.74 -56.51
N LEU A 1124 -46.11 2.87 -57.52
CA LEU A 1124 -46.73 1.55 -57.35
C LEU A 1124 -45.78 0.52 -56.73
N LEU A 1125 -44.48 0.71 -56.91
CA LEU A 1125 -43.42 -0.16 -56.40
C LEU A 1125 -42.42 0.66 -55.55
N PRO A 1126 -42.83 1.13 -54.36
CA PRO A 1126 -41.99 1.98 -53.52
C PRO A 1126 -40.73 1.27 -52.98
N GLY A 1127 -40.68 -0.06 -53.06
CA GLY A 1127 -39.55 -0.88 -52.60
C GLY A 1127 -38.56 -1.30 -53.70
N THR A 1128 -38.84 -1.05 -54.98
CA THR A 1128 -37.92 -1.38 -56.09
C THR A 1128 -36.97 -0.25 -56.41
N HIS A 1129 -35.72 -0.62 -56.67
CA HIS A 1129 -34.70 0.32 -57.11
C HIS A 1129 -34.96 0.84 -58.53
N ILE A 1130 -34.54 2.08 -58.80
CA ILE A 1130 -34.80 2.77 -60.08
C ILE A 1130 -34.29 1.99 -61.30
N ASN A 1131 -33.12 1.35 -61.21
CA ASN A 1131 -32.57 0.52 -62.29
C ASN A 1131 -33.49 -0.65 -62.67
N ALA A 1132 -34.13 -1.29 -61.68
CA ALA A 1132 -35.07 -2.37 -61.96
C ALA A 1132 -36.40 -1.82 -62.50
N VAL A 1133 -36.84 -0.65 -62.03
CA VAL A 1133 -38.02 0.05 -62.57
C VAL A 1133 -37.80 0.44 -64.03
N GLU A 1134 -36.59 0.88 -64.40
CA GLU A 1134 -36.23 1.19 -65.79
C GLU A 1134 -36.23 -0.06 -66.69
N GLU A 1135 -35.71 -1.19 -66.22
CA GLU A 1135 -35.78 -2.46 -66.99
C GLU A 1135 -37.20 -3.00 -67.09
N ILE A 1136 -38.04 -2.85 -66.04
CA ILE A 1136 -39.48 -3.16 -66.10
C ILE A 1136 -40.20 -2.20 -67.07
N ASN A 1137 -39.79 -0.93 -67.14
CA ASN A 1137 -40.31 0.02 -68.11
C ASN A 1137 -39.90 -0.34 -69.55
N ARG A 1138 -38.66 -0.78 -69.78
CA ARG A 1138 -38.25 -1.31 -71.09
C ARG A 1138 -39.00 -2.57 -71.48
N PHE A 1139 -39.27 -3.45 -70.52
CA PHE A 1139 -40.15 -4.61 -70.71
C PHE A 1139 -41.57 -4.19 -71.13
N LEU A 1140 -42.16 -3.19 -70.45
CA LEU A 1140 -43.46 -2.61 -70.79
C LEU A 1140 -43.50 -1.99 -72.19
N LEU A 1141 -42.36 -1.48 -72.68
CA LEU A 1141 -42.24 -0.89 -74.02
C LEU A 1141 -41.95 -1.94 -75.11
N SER A 1142 -41.47 -3.14 -74.75
CA SER A 1142 -41.16 -4.21 -75.71
C SER A 1142 -42.27 -5.26 -75.85
N THR A 1143 -43.27 -5.28 -74.95
CA THR A 1143 -44.51 -6.08 -75.02
C THR A 1143 -45.68 -5.23 -75.48
#